data_AF-A0A4W4ES55-F1
#
_entry.id   AF-A0A4W4ES55-F1
#
_cell.length_a   1.000
_cell.length_b   1.000
_cell.length_c   1.000
_cell.angle_alpha   90.00
_cell.angle_beta   90.00
_cell.angle_gamma   90.00
#
_symmetry.space_group_name_H-M   'P 1'
#
loop_
_entity.id
_entity.type
_entity.pdbx_description
1 polymer ?
#
loop_
_entity_poly.entity_id
_entity_poly.type
_entity_poly.pdbx_seq_one_letter_code
_entity_poly.pdbx_strand_id
1 'polypeptide(L)'
;CSLCRHAAIHSSPIILAQLTLLTTRAVGCVALGLTLLSLLPPIALSRSAMPFGLMRRELACEGYPIELRCPGSDVIMIETANYGRTDDKICDADPFQMENVQCYMPDAFKIMSLRCNNRTQCVVVAGSDVFPDPCPGTYKYLEIQYECVPYIFVCPGTLLRVQPASSLQEAEHQSGAWCKDPLQSGDRLYVMPWTPYRTDMLYEYASWDDLRQNRATTTYKLPNRVDGTGFVVYDGAVFYNKERTRNIVKYDLRTRIKSGEAIVTNANYHDTSPYRWGGKSDIDLAVDENGLWVIYATESNNGRLVVSQVNPYTLRFEGTWETGFDKRLASNAFMACGVLYAVRSVYQDDDSEAGGDLVLYAYNTNRNQEEPVHISFPNPYQYISSVDYNPRDNQLYVWNNYNVLRYPLQFGPPDPTTGERGGSPPLTLSLSLSLPLPLRVFSGPLATTQMASTTPARSSSPASSASTTRLLPPTSHPIGAINKAPDLRPITATVPVMHRPLRPPQGPETQACEANVARGVQWPSTQRGETVDRPCPKGIASFHCLWSPVQWNPRGPDLSNCTSPWVNQVSQKIKSGENAANIAGELKNHTRGRVHAGDVSSSVRLIEQLLDILDAQLQALRPGNKESAARNYNKLQKRERTCRAYIQAVVQTVDNLLRSEALESWRDMNVTEQAHTATLLLDVMEKGAFLLANNMYGNSFTDHAANIDLEVYIMNTEVELKDLAFPQNSPSDGSIQLSASTVKQYSRNGQVKVVFMLYKNLGSFLSTENATIKMEVGPGPGGRSLAVNSHVIAASINKESSRVFLTVPVVFTLKHLQLENHFSPNCSFWNYSEQSMMGHWSSQGCRLLDTNSTHTTCSCSHLTNFAVLMVQHEPDLILFVITWVGIIISLVCLAICISTFCFLRGLQTDRNTIHKNLCINLFIAELLFLIVNWPIACPIFAGLLHFFFLAAFSWLCLEGVQLYFMLVEVFESEYSRRKYYYLCGYCFPALVVGISAAIDYRSYGTKKACWLRVDNYFVWSFIGPVSFIIMLNLVFLVITLHKMVRNSSALKPDSSRLDSINCWLCCRSWALGAIALLFLLGLTWAFGLLFINENTVIMAYLFTTFNAFQGMFIFMFHCALQKKEYSKCLRHSYCCGRSSTSSSHGSLKNSALRTNNRYYTGSQSRIRRMWNDTVRKQTESSFMSGDINSTPTLNRGERLTSDLCGGGT
;
A
#
# COMPACT_ATOMS: atom_id res chain seq x y z
N CYS A 1 -1.89 -21.12 75.81
CA CYS A 1 -3.17 -20.67 76.39
C CYS A 1 -3.96 -19.94 75.31
N SER A 2 -5.22 -20.21 74.96
CA SER A 2 -6.42 -20.68 75.69
C SER A 2 -7.19 -19.58 76.45
N LEU A 3 -8.32 -19.20 75.85
CA LEU A 3 -9.57 -18.69 76.46
C LEU A 3 -9.59 -17.32 77.18
N CYS A 4 -10.47 -16.45 76.66
CA CYS A 4 -11.60 -15.75 77.33
C CYS A 4 -11.70 -14.23 77.05
N ARG A 5 -12.89 -13.66 76.76
CA ARG A 5 -14.19 -14.25 76.33
C ARG A 5 -15.16 -13.16 75.84
N HIS A 6 -15.85 -13.40 74.71
CA HIS A 6 -17.21 -12.91 74.35
C HIS A 6 -17.47 -11.37 74.29
N ALA A 7 -18.55 -10.84 73.70
CA ALA A 7 -19.42 -11.22 72.57
C ALA A 7 -20.43 -10.06 72.31
N ALA A 8 -21.26 -10.00 71.25
CA ALA A 8 -21.11 -10.28 69.80
C ALA A 8 -22.48 -10.02 69.12
N ILE A 9 -22.55 -9.38 67.95
CA ILE A 9 -23.77 -9.34 67.09
C ILE A 9 -23.37 -9.16 65.60
N HIS A 10 -24.14 -9.76 64.69
CA HIS A 10 -23.88 -9.81 63.24
C HIS A 10 -24.53 -8.65 62.46
N SER A 11 -23.90 -8.23 61.35
CA SER A 11 -24.48 -8.36 59.98
C SER A 11 -23.59 -7.75 58.88
N SER A 12 -23.85 -8.15 57.61
CA SER A 12 -23.49 -7.44 56.36
C SER A 12 -22.08 -7.54 55.72
N PRO A 13 -21.57 -8.76 55.38
CA PRO A 13 -20.51 -8.92 54.37
C PRO A 13 -21.04 -9.06 52.92
N ILE A 14 -22.35 -9.23 52.72
CA ILE A 14 -22.96 -9.64 51.44
C ILE A 14 -23.00 -8.50 50.41
N ILE A 15 -23.15 -7.25 50.85
CA ILE A 15 -23.37 -6.09 49.98
C ILE A 15 -22.12 -5.79 49.12
N LEU A 16 -20.93 -5.92 49.69
CA LEU A 16 -19.67 -5.62 48.99
C LEU A 16 -19.43 -6.62 47.84
N ALA A 17 -19.71 -7.91 48.08
CA ALA A 17 -19.62 -8.96 47.07
C ALA A 17 -20.63 -8.76 45.93
N GLN A 18 -21.87 -8.34 46.24
CA GLN A 18 -22.88 -8.05 45.21
C GLN A 18 -22.52 -6.82 44.36
N LEU A 19 -21.94 -5.76 44.95
CA LEU A 19 -21.46 -4.62 44.18
C LEU A 19 -20.37 -5.02 43.17
N THR A 20 -19.39 -5.84 43.58
CA THR A 20 -18.33 -6.34 42.69
C THR A 20 -18.84 -7.31 41.62
N LEU A 21 -19.92 -8.06 41.87
CA LEU A 21 -20.53 -8.93 40.85
C LEU A 21 -21.35 -8.15 39.81
N LEU A 22 -21.96 -7.01 40.17
CA LEU A 22 -22.70 -6.19 39.20
C LEU A 22 -21.77 -5.42 38.28
N THR A 23 -20.67 -4.85 38.80
CA THR A 23 -19.70 -4.10 37.95
C THR A 23 -18.96 -5.03 36.99
N THR A 24 -18.55 -6.22 37.42
CA THR A 24 -17.91 -7.20 36.54
C THR A 24 -18.87 -7.74 35.47
N ARG A 25 -20.15 -7.98 35.79
CA ARG A 25 -21.15 -8.40 34.78
C ARG A 25 -21.50 -7.30 33.77
N ALA A 26 -21.54 -6.03 34.17
CA ALA A 26 -21.80 -4.93 33.25
C ALA A 26 -20.69 -4.76 32.19
N VAL A 27 -19.42 -4.89 32.59
CA VAL A 27 -18.27 -4.84 31.66
C VAL A 27 -18.19 -6.12 30.82
N GLY A 28 -18.44 -7.29 31.43
CA GLY A 28 -18.39 -8.59 30.75
C GLY A 28 -19.34 -8.73 29.56
N CYS A 29 -20.56 -8.17 29.64
CA CYS A 29 -21.53 -8.23 28.53
C CYS A 29 -21.10 -7.43 27.29
N VAL A 30 -20.22 -6.43 27.42
CA VAL A 30 -19.66 -5.70 26.26
C VAL A 30 -18.47 -6.47 25.68
N ALA A 31 -17.61 -7.03 26.54
CA ALA A 31 -16.46 -7.84 26.13
C ALA A 31 -16.87 -9.14 25.39
N LEU A 32 -17.98 -9.79 25.80
CA LEU A 32 -18.48 -11.00 25.13
C LEU A 32 -18.92 -10.77 23.68
N GLY A 33 -19.30 -9.54 23.31
CA GLY A 33 -19.67 -9.20 21.92
C GLY A 33 -18.47 -9.11 20.96
N LEU A 34 -17.24 -9.03 21.48
CA LEU A 34 -16.00 -8.85 20.71
C LEU A 34 -15.03 -10.03 20.82
N THR A 35 -15.33 -11.03 21.65
CA THR A 35 -14.44 -12.17 21.95
C THR A 35 -14.92 -13.51 21.39
N LEU A 36 -15.84 -13.48 20.41
CA LEU A 36 -16.36 -14.68 19.73
C LEU A 36 -15.74 -14.96 18.34
N LEU A 37 -14.61 -14.33 18.01
CA LEU A 37 -14.02 -14.32 16.65
C LEU A 37 -12.53 -14.76 16.62
N SER A 38 -12.03 -15.39 17.68
CA SER A 38 -10.59 -15.73 17.82
C SER A 38 -10.33 -17.01 18.63
N LEU A 39 -10.63 -18.18 18.05
CA LEU A 39 -10.35 -19.48 18.66
C LEU A 39 -9.72 -20.51 17.70
N LEU A 40 -8.47 -20.91 18.04
CA LEU A 40 -7.86 -22.24 17.81
C LEU A 40 -7.26 -22.51 16.37
N PRO A 41 -6.33 -23.49 16.19
CA PRO A 41 -4.91 -23.12 16.12
C PRO A 41 -4.09 -23.84 14.97
N PRO A 42 -2.92 -24.53 15.12
CA PRO A 42 -1.73 -24.09 14.35
C PRO A 42 -0.86 -25.19 13.65
N ILE A 43 0.24 -24.75 13.01
CA ILE A 43 1.46 -25.50 12.57
C ILE A 43 1.37 -26.40 11.31
N ALA A 44 2.19 -26.07 10.29
CA ALA A 44 2.89 -27.02 9.41
C ALA A 44 4.10 -26.33 8.71
N LEU A 45 5.11 -27.10 8.26
CA LEU A 45 6.38 -26.56 7.68
C LEU A 45 6.69 -27.04 6.25
N SER A 46 7.45 -26.21 5.52
CA SER A 46 8.33 -26.55 4.37
C SER A 46 7.65 -26.81 2.99
N ARG A 47 8.37 -26.77 1.85
CA ARG A 47 9.82 -26.90 1.61
C ARG A 47 10.25 -26.08 0.37
N SER A 48 11.55 -25.96 0.15
CA SER A 48 12.18 -25.18 -0.93
C SER A 48 12.03 -25.78 -2.33
N ALA A 49 11.92 -24.92 -3.36
CA ALA A 49 12.22 -25.23 -4.75
C ALA A 49 13.68 -24.87 -5.10
N MET A 50 14.21 -25.40 -6.20
CA MET A 50 15.58 -25.16 -6.69
C MET A 50 15.61 -24.04 -7.74
N PRO A 51 16.76 -23.35 -7.93
CA PRO A 51 16.87 -22.28 -8.91
C PRO A 51 16.95 -22.81 -10.35
N PHE A 52 16.31 -22.08 -11.26
CA PHE A 52 16.57 -22.12 -12.70
C PHE A 52 17.55 -21.01 -13.08
N GLY A 53 18.01 -21.00 -14.34
CA GLY A 53 18.92 -19.99 -14.89
C GLY A 53 20.37 -20.45 -14.93
N LEU A 54 20.81 -20.86 -16.12
CA LEU A 54 22.21 -21.20 -16.41
C LEU A 54 22.59 -20.55 -17.74
N MET A 55 23.28 -19.42 -17.64
CA MET A 55 23.70 -18.55 -18.74
C MET A 55 24.50 -19.33 -19.79
N ARG A 56 24.10 -19.20 -21.06
CA ARG A 56 24.71 -19.91 -22.20
C ARG A 56 25.54 -18.93 -23.01
N ARG A 57 26.67 -19.39 -23.55
CA ARG A 57 27.52 -18.63 -24.47
C ARG A 57 27.71 -19.40 -25.77
N GLU A 58 27.46 -18.74 -26.89
CA GLU A 58 27.65 -19.27 -28.24
C GLU A 58 28.54 -18.31 -29.04
N LEU A 59 29.22 -18.81 -30.08
CA LEU A 59 30.13 -18.02 -30.90
C LEU A 59 30.14 -18.48 -32.36
N ALA A 60 30.13 -17.53 -33.31
CA ALA A 60 30.31 -17.80 -34.73
C ALA A 60 31.30 -16.83 -35.38
N CYS A 61 32.18 -17.33 -36.24
CA CYS A 61 33.14 -16.52 -36.99
C CYS A 61 32.47 -15.75 -38.15
N GLU A 62 33.10 -14.67 -38.61
CA GLU A 62 32.62 -13.88 -39.74
C GLU A 62 32.44 -14.76 -41.00
N GLY A 63 31.22 -14.74 -41.55
CA GLY A 63 30.73 -15.60 -42.63
C GLY A 63 29.83 -16.77 -42.18
N TYR A 64 29.79 -17.13 -40.90
CA TYR A 64 29.08 -18.32 -40.40
C TYR A 64 27.74 -18.00 -39.70
N PRO A 65 26.74 -18.91 -39.77
CA PRO A 65 25.54 -18.81 -38.97
C PRO A 65 25.79 -19.18 -37.51
N ILE A 66 25.29 -18.38 -36.57
CA ILE A 66 25.08 -18.79 -35.19
C ILE A 66 23.65 -19.31 -35.01
N GLU A 67 23.49 -20.30 -34.15
CA GLU A 67 22.19 -20.85 -33.79
C GLU A 67 22.02 -20.88 -32.27
N LEU A 68 20.96 -20.24 -31.78
CA LEU A 68 20.58 -20.22 -30.37
C LEU A 68 19.37 -21.13 -30.17
N ARG A 69 19.37 -21.96 -29.13
CA ARG A 69 18.28 -22.90 -28.82
C ARG A 69 18.02 -22.99 -27.32
N CYS A 70 16.76 -22.92 -26.94
CA CYS A 70 16.30 -23.12 -25.57
C CYS A 70 15.53 -24.45 -25.40
N PRO A 71 15.52 -25.03 -24.19
CA PRO A 71 14.86 -26.30 -23.93
C PRO A 71 13.36 -26.13 -23.69
N GLY A 72 12.55 -27.09 -24.14
CA GLY A 72 11.11 -27.08 -23.86
C GLY A 72 10.39 -25.84 -24.45
N SER A 73 9.70 -25.10 -23.59
CA SER A 73 9.00 -23.84 -23.90
C SER A 73 9.80 -22.58 -23.59
N ASP A 74 11.00 -22.69 -23.00
CA ASP A 74 11.80 -21.53 -22.61
C ASP A 74 12.19 -20.71 -23.86
N VAL A 75 12.14 -19.38 -23.74
CA VAL A 75 12.54 -18.47 -24.81
C VAL A 75 13.92 -17.87 -24.54
N ILE A 76 14.63 -17.60 -25.63
CA ILE A 76 15.90 -16.89 -25.64
C ILE A 76 15.66 -15.48 -25.06
N MET A 77 16.52 -15.11 -24.11
CA MET A 77 16.73 -13.75 -23.64
C MET A 77 18.21 -13.42 -23.84
N ILE A 78 18.51 -12.56 -24.82
CA ILE A 78 19.88 -12.07 -25.06
C ILE A 78 20.28 -11.16 -23.90
N GLU A 79 21.35 -11.53 -23.19
CA GLU A 79 21.96 -10.72 -22.12
C GLU A 79 23.09 -9.86 -22.67
N THR A 80 23.97 -10.43 -23.50
CA THR A 80 25.00 -9.67 -24.23
C THR A 80 25.19 -10.21 -25.64
N ALA A 81 25.59 -9.32 -26.56
CA ALA A 81 26.10 -9.73 -27.87
C ALA A 81 27.09 -8.69 -28.40
N ASN A 82 28.20 -9.15 -28.97
CA ASN A 82 29.21 -8.33 -29.62
C ASN A 82 29.61 -8.93 -30.97
N TYR A 83 29.58 -8.11 -32.04
CA TYR A 83 30.18 -8.45 -33.33
C TYR A 83 31.49 -7.68 -33.46
N GLY A 84 32.62 -8.36 -33.57
CA GLY A 84 33.94 -7.71 -33.54
C GLY A 84 35.07 -8.69 -33.25
N ARG A 85 36.08 -8.24 -32.47
CA ARG A 85 37.19 -9.08 -32.00
C ARG A 85 37.69 -8.57 -30.65
N THR A 86 37.72 -9.46 -29.66
CA THR A 86 38.09 -9.19 -28.26
C THR A 86 39.28 -10.04 -27.78
N ASP A 87 39.72 -11.00 -28.60
CA ASP A 87 40.73 -12.03 -28.30
C ASP A 87 41.52 -12.39 -29.57
N ASP A 88 42.80 -12.73 -29.39
CA ASP A 88 43.82 -12.99 -30.41
C ASP A 88 43.88 -14.46 -30.89
N LYS A 89 43.00 -15.34 -30.41
CA LYS A 89 42.99 -16.80 -30.68
C LYS A 89 41.64 -17.32 -31.16
N ILE A 90 40.56 -16.62 -30.84
CA ILE A 90 39.21 -16.96 -31.33
C ILE A 90 39.11 -16.64 -32.83
N CYS A 91 38.57 -17.59 -33.62
CA CYS A 91 38.45 -17.48 -35.09
C CYS A 91 39.79 -17.14 -35.77
N ASP A 92 40.64 -18.16 -35.87
CA ASP A 92 42.01 -18.11 -36.41
C ASP A 92 42.03 -17.75 -37.91
N ALA A 93 42.98 -16.90 -38.31
CA ALA A 93 43.04 -16.24 -39.62
C ALA A 93 44.46 -15.66 -39.89
N ASP A 94 44.59 -14.75 -40.86
CA ASP A 94 45.85 -14.02 -41.07
C ASP A 94 46.21 -13.18 -39.83
N PRO A 95 47.43 -13.28 -39.26
CA PRO A 95 47.81 -12.56 -38.03
C PRO A 95 47.58 -11.04 -38.08
N PHE A 96 47.77 -10.42 -39.24
CA PHE A 96 47.50 -8.99 -39.46
C PHE A 96 46.01 -8.62 -39.29
N GLN A 97 45.09 -9.56 -39.47
CA GLN A 97 43.64 -9.39 -39.28
C GLN A 97 43.19 -9.71 -37.85
N MET A 98 44.10 -10.19 -36.99
CA MET A 98 43.83 -10.62 -35.62
C MET A 98 44.46 -9.70 -34.55
N GLU A 99 45.45 -8.88 -34.93
CA GLU A 99 46.14 -7.91 -34.05
C GLU A 99 45.17 -6.94 -33.34
N ASN A 100 44.06 -6.59 -33.99
CA ASN A 100 43.05 -5.69 -33.42
C ASN A 100 42.06 -6.41 -32.49
N VAL A 101 42.48 -6.63 -31.24
CA VAL A 101 41.64 -7.18 -30.15
C VAL A 101 40.79 -6.13 -29.42
N GLN A 102 40.57 -4.95 -30.01
CA GLN A 102 39.76 -3.87 -29.44
C GLN A 102 38.61 -3.46 -30.36
N CYS A 103 38.05 -4.44 -31.09
CA CYS A 103 36.93 -4.23 -31.98
C CYS A 103 35.60 -4.64 -31.33
N TYR A 104 34.72 -3.67 -31.13
CA TYR A 104 33.42 -3.83 -30.46
C TYR A 104 32.29 -3.17 -31.25
N MET A 105 31.12 -3.80 -31.28
CA MET A 105 29.89 -3.26 -31.87
C MET A 105 28.74 -3.32 -30.86
N PRO A 106 28.49 -2.25 -30.07
CA PRO A 106 27.47 -2.27 -29.02
C PRO A 106 26.02 -2.42 -29.55
N ASP A 107 25.75 -2.06 -30.81
CA ASP A 107 24.44 -2.27 -31.44
C ASP A 107 24.16 -3.74 -31.80
N ALA A 108 25.16 -4.64 -31.76
CA ALA A 108 24.95 -6.08 -31.95
C ALA A 108 23.96 -6.65 -30.93
N PHE A 109 23.97 -6.16 -29.67
CA PHE A 109 22.98 -6.49 -28.65
C PHE A 109 21.54 -6.20 -29.10
N LYS A 110 21.30 -5.03 -29.72
CA LYS A 110 19.96 -4.63 -30.20
C LYS A 110 19.52 -5.49 -31.38
N ILE A 111 20.43 -5.75 -32.32
CA ILE A 111 20.18 -6.58 -33.51
C ILE A 111 19.84 -8.02 -33.09
N MET A 112 20.59 -8.58 -32.14
CA MET A 112 20.35 -9.92 -31.62
C MET A 112 19.07 -10.00 -30.79
N SER A 113 18.83 -9.04 -29.88
CA SER A 113 17.59 -8.97 -29.10
C SER A 113 16.35 -8.91 -30.00
N LEU A 114 16.36 -8.04 -31.01
CA LEU A 114 15.25 -7.87 -31.96
C LEU A 114 15.00 -9.11 -32.82
N ARG A 115 16.05 -9.86 -33.16
CA ARG A 115 15.92 -11.08 -33.98
C ARG A 115 15.54 -12.31 -33.15
N CYS A 116 16.04 -12.44 -31.91
CA CYS A 116 16.01 -13.70 -31.17
C CYS A 116 15.21 -13.70 -29.87
N ASN A 117 14.94 -12.57 -29.22
CA ASN A 117 14.16 -12.58 -27.98
C ASN A 117 12.73 -13.11 -28.23
N ASN A 118 12.14 -13.73 -27.22
CA ASN A 118 10.80 -14.35 -27.28
C ASN A 118 10.68 -15.49 -28.32
N ARG A 119 11.80 -16.13 -28.71
CA ARG A 119 11.82 -17.35 -29.55
C ARG A 119 12.48 -18.50 -28.80
N THR A 120 11.99 -19.73 -29.01
CA THR A 120 12.65 -20.95 -28.51
C THR A 120 13.91 -21.32 -29.31
N GLN A 121 14.02 -20.82 -30.55
CA GLN A 121 15.12 -21.04 -31.47
C GLN A 121 15.34 -19.81 -32.35
N CYS A 122 16.60 -19.47 -32.64
CA CYS A 122 16.98 -18.36 -33.51
C CYS A 122 18.24 -18.69 -34.32
N VAL A 123 18.30 -18.25 -35.58
CA VAL A 123 19.48 -18.40 -36.45
C VAL A 123 19.82 -17.04 -37.06
N VAL A 124 21.08 -16.63 -36.96
CA VAL A 124 21.58 -15.33 -37.46
C VAL A 124 22.96 -15.51 -38.09
N VAL A 125 23.19 -14.95 -39.28
CA VAL A 125 24.52 -14.99 -39.91
C VAL A 125 25.40 -13.89 -39.33
N ALA A 126 26.58 -14.26 -38.83
CA ALA A 126 27.61 -13.33 -38.38
C ALA A 126 28.32 -12.74 -39.60
N GLY A 127 27.74 -11.70 -40.20
CA GLY A 127 28.27 -11.09 -41.42
C GLY A 127 27.70 -9.70 -41.71
N SER A 128 28.34 -9.01 -42.66
CA SER A 128 28.08 -7.60 -43.00
C SER A 128 26.67 -7.30 -43.49
N ASP A 129 25.92 -8.32 -43.95
CA ASP A 129 24.50 -8.21 -44.34
C ASP A 129 23.55 -8.00 -43.15
N VAL A 130 24.01 -8.35 -41.94
CA VAL A 130 23.22 -8.26 -40.69
C VAL A 130 23.82 -7.25 -39.72
N PHE A 131 25.15 -7.13 -39.68
CA PHE A 131 25.89 -6.28 -38.77
C PHE A 131 26.82 -5.33 -39.55
N PRO A 132 26.58 -4.00 -39.56
CA PRO A 132 27.56 -3.02 -40.05
C PRO A 132 28.96 -3.25 -39.49
N ASP A 133 29.99 -3.21 -40.35
CA ASP A 133 31.37 -3.53 -39.94
C ASP A 133 31.98 -2.46 -39.01
N PRO A 134 32.29 -2.79 -37.74
CA PRO A 134 32.92 -1.86 -36.80
C PRO A 134 34.44 -1.68 -37.02
N CYS A 135 35.12 -2.59 -37.72
CA CYS A 135 36.58 -2.60 -37.86
C CYS A 135 37.05 -3.20 -39.20
N PRO A 136 36.91 -2.47 -40.32
CA PRO A 136 37.31 -2.94 -41.64
C PRO A 136 38.75 -3.45 -41.68
N GLY A 137 38.94 -4.66 -42.24
CA GLY A 137 40.24 -5.34 -42.32
C GLY A 137 40.62 -6.18 -41.10
N THR A 138 39.84 -6.15 -40.02
CA THR A 138 39.93 -7.13 -38.91
C THR A 138 38.97 -8.29 -39.19
N TYR A 139 39.40 -9.53 -38.98
CA TYR A 139 38.52 -10.71 -39.13
C TYR A 139 37.70 -10.90 -37.86
N LYS A 140 36.37 -10.85 -37.97
CA LYS A 140 35.46 -10.71 -36.82
C LYS A 140 34.82 -12.03 -36.39
N TYR A 141 34.17 -11.99 -35.25
CA TYR A 141 33.23 -13.01 -34.78
C TYR A 141 32.08 -12.37 -34.01
N LEU A 142 30.97 -13.11 -33.92
CA LEU A 142 29.80 -12.80 -33.13
C LEU A 142 29.84 -13.66 -31.85
N GLU A 143 30.09 -13.02 -30.71
CA GLU A 143 30.00 -13.63 -29.38
C GLU A 143 28.68 -13.22 -28.73
N ILE A 144 27.89 -14.20 -28.27
CA ILE A 144 26.57 -13.98 -27.66
C ILE A 144 26.48 -14.73 -26.34
N GLN A 145 25.90 -14.07 -25.33
CA GLN A 145 25.49 -14.69 -24.07
C GLN A 145 23.98 -14.51 -23.90
N TYR A 146 23.29 -15.61 -23.59
CA TYR A 146 21.83 -15.64 -23.47
C TYR A 146 21.36 -16.55 -22.35
N GLU A 147 20.21 -16.24 -21.78
CA GLU A 147 19.47 -17.13 -20.91
C GLU A 147 18.28 -17.75 -21.66
N CYS A 148 17.78 -18.87 -21.13
CA CYS A 148 16.52 -19.48 -21.52
C CYS A 148 15.54 -19.27 -20.38
N VAL A 149 14.59 -18.36 -20.56
CA VAL A 149 13.62 -17.98 -19.53
C VAL A 149 12.23 -18.53 -19.84
N PRO A 150 11.41 -18.87 -18.83
CA PRO A 150 10.00 -19.18 -19.04
C PRO A 150 9.28 -18.01 -19.72
N TYR A 151 8.38 -18.31 -20.67
CA TYR A 151 7.62 -17.28 -21.39
C TYR A 151 6.65 -16.57 -20.43
N ILE A 152 6.80 -15.25 -20.29
CA ILE A 152 5.96 -14.41 -19.43
C ILE A 152 4.85 -13.77 -20.28
N PHE A 153 3.61 -14.09 -19.96
CA PHE A 153 2.43 -13.42 -20.53
C PHE A 153 2.23 -12.04 -19.88
N VAL A 154 1.63 -11.11 -20.63
CA VAL A 154 1.33 -9.75 -20.16
C VAL A 154 -0.13 -9.44 -20.48
N CYS A 155 -0.89 -9.00 -19.48
CA CYS A 155 -2.31 -8.70 -19.61
C CYS A 155 -2.58 -7.69 -20.76
N PRO A 156 -3.45 -8.02 -21.74
CA PRO A 156 -3.80 -7.13 -22.85
C PRO A 156 -4.75 -6.00 -22.45
N GLY A 157 -5.38 -6.09 -21.27
CA GLY A 157 -6.26 -5.07 -20.69
C GLY A 157 -7.59 -5.63 -20.20
N THR A 158 -8.57 -4.75 -19.93
CA THR A 158 -9.91 -5.17 -19.49
C THR A 158 -10.76 -5.63 -20.67
N LEU A 159 -11.45 -6.76 -20.57
CA LEU A 159 -12.29 -7.28 -21.65
C LEU A 159 -13.47 -6.33 -21.95
N LEU A 160 -13.60 -5.88 -23.20
CA LEU A 160 -14.71 -5.03 -23.66
C LEU A 160 -15.75 -5.79 -24.49
N ARG A 161 -15.31 -6.72 -25.35
CA ARG A 161 -16.21 -7.42 -26.29
C ARG A 161 -15.65 -8.76 -26.77
N VAL A 162 -16.55 -9.75 -26.88
CA VAL A 162 -16.32 -10.98 -27.64
C VAL A 162 -16.72 -10.72 -29.10
N GLN A 163 -15.80 -10.95 -30.05
CA GLN A 163 -16.07 -10.81 -31.49
C GLN A 163 -16.81 -12.05 -32.03
N PRO A 164 -17.48 -12.01 -33.20
CA PRO A 164 -18.03 -13.22 -33.82
C PRO A 164 -16.92 -14.26 -34.11
N ALA A 165 -17.31 -15.54 -34.21
CA ALA A 165 -16.36 -16.63 -34.34
C ALA A 165 -15.49 -16.51 -35.62
N SER A 166 -14.17 -16.62 -35.46
CA SER A 166 -13.17 -16.52 -36.53
C SER A 166 -12.91 -17.85 -37.24
N SER A 167 -13.31 -18.97 -36.62
CA SER A 167 -13.18 -20.30 -37.18
C SER A 167 -14.22 -21.25 -36.57
N LEU A 168 -14.72 -22.13 -37.42
CA LEU A 168 -15.77 -23.12 -37.17
C LEU A 168 -15.31 -24.49 -37.68
N GLN A 169 -15.57 -25.54 -36.92
CA GLN A 169 -15.48 -26.94 -37.34
C GLN A 169 -16.57 -27.75 -36.62
N GLU A 170 -17.25 -28.65 -37.32
CA GLU A 170 -18.20 -29.58 -36.73
C GLU A 170 -17.48 -30.83 -36.21
N ALA A 171 -17.88 -31.34 -35.04
CA ALA A 171 -17.27 -32.50 -34.39
C ALA A 171 -18.30 -33.61 -34.12
N GLU A 172 -17.82 -34.85 -34.00
CA GLU A 172 -18.65 -36.07 -33.85
C GLU A 172 -19.50 -36.11 -32.56
N HIS A 173 -19.22 -35.25 -31.59
CA HIS A 173 -19.81 -35.28 -30.24
C HIS A 173 -20.47 -33.94 -29.89
N GLN A 174 -21.67 -33.98 -29.30
CA GLN A 174 -22.40 -32.77 -28.92
C GLN A 174 -21.63 -31.89 -27.94
N SER A 175 -20.90 -32.53 -27.03
CA SER A 175 -20.18 -31.91 -25.92
C SER A 175 -18.73 -32.39 -25.88
N GLY A 176 -17.89 -31.55 -25.29
CA GLY A 176 -16.45 -31.71 -25.22
C GLY A 176 -15.80 -30.41 -24.81
N ALA A 177 -14.47 -30.40 -24.86
CA ALA A 177 -13.66 -29.19 -24.79
C ALA A 177 -12.42 -29.35 -25.69
N TRP A 178 -11.75 -28.25 -25.94
CA TRP A 178 -10.54 -28.23 -26.74
C TRP A 178 -9.71 -26.98 -26.43
N CYS A 179 -8.38 -27.10 -26.43
CA CYS A 179 -7.50 -25.99 -26.09
C CYS A 179 -6.16 -26.07 -26.84
N LYS A 180 -5.37 -25.00 -26.73
CA LYS A 180 -3.92 -25.03 -26.95
C LYS A 180 -3.18 -24.99 -25.62
N ASP A 181 -1.95 -25.50 -25.61
CA ASP A 181 -0.96 -25.15 -24.59
C ASP A 181 -0.42 -23.74 -24.90
N PRO A 182 -0.62 -22.74 -24.01
CA PRO A 182 -0.17 -21.38 -24.27
C PRO A 182 1.36 -21.22 -24.15
N LEU A 183 2.06 -22.12 -23.46
CA LEU A 183 3.53 -22.08 -23.36
C LEU A 183 4.21 -22.72 -24.58
N GLN A 184 3.53 -23.62 -25.28
CA GLN A 184 4.11 -24.30 -26.44
C GLN A 184 4.03 -23.43 -27.70
N SER A 185 5.16 -23.20 -28.37
CA SER A 185 5.26 -22.25 -29.48
C SER A 185 4.57 -22.66 -30.80
N GLY A 186 4.01 -23.88 -30.89
CA GLY A 186 3.38 -24.43 -32.09
C GLY A 186 1.87 -24.17 -32.22
N ASP A 187 1.25 -24.82 -33.21
CA ASP A 187 -0.21 -24.77 -33.50
C ASP A 187 -0.99 -26.00 -32.99
N ARG A 188 -0.34 -26.85 -32.18
CA ARG A 188 -0.90 -28.10 -31.66
C ARG A 188 -2.19 -27.87 -30.88
N LEU A 189 -3.23 -28.63 -31.23
CA LEU A 189 -4.55 -28.57 -30.63
C LEU A 189 -4.79 -29.84 -29.80
N TYR A 190 -5.27 -29.67 -28.58
CA TYR A 190 -5.64 -30.76 -27.68
C TYR A 190 -7.16 -30.81 -27.57
N VAL A 191 -7.76 -31.97 -27.83
CA VAL A 191 -9.21 -32.14 -27.98
C VAL A 191 -9.69 -33.31 -27.12
N MET A 192 -10.72 -33.09 -26.29
CA MET A 192 -11.33 -34.12 -25.46
C MET A 192 -12.85 -34.15 -25.68
N PRO A 193 -13.38 -35.12 -26.44
CA PRO A 193 -14.82 -35.30 -26.57
C PRO A 193 -15.41 -35.79 -25.23
N TRP A 194 -16.55 -35.23 -24.84
CA TRP A 194 -17.23 -35.63 -23.61
C TRP A 194 -18.18 -36.79 -23.88
N THR A 195 -18.00 -37.88 -23.16
CA THR A 195 -18.86 -39.06 -23.21
C THR A 195 -19.23 -39.49 -21.79
N PRO A 196 -20.52 -39.55 -21.43
CA PRO A 196 -20.96 -39.91 -20.09
C PRO A 196 -20.28 -41.19 -19.58
N TYR A 197 -19.59 -41.08 -18.44
CA TYR A 197 -18.85 -42.16 -17.78
C TYR A 197 -17.75 -42.84 -18.63
N ARG A 198 -17.39 -42.29 -19.80
CA ARG A 198 -16.51 -42.96 -20.79
C ARG A 198 -15.30 -42.15 -21.29
N THR A 199 -15.20 -40.85 -20.98
CA THR A 199 -14.03 -40.04 -21.37
C THR A 199 -12.77 -40.47 -20.60
N ASP A 200 -11.87 -41.19 -21.29
CA ASP A 200 -10.51 -41.54 -20.83
C ASP A 200 -9.42 -41.32 -21.92
N MET A 201 -9.73 -40.57 -22.99
CA MET A 201 -8.85 -40.33 -24.13
C MET A 201 -8.74 -38.82 -24.45
N LEU A 202 -7.52 -38.33 -24.69
CA LEU A 202 -7.21 -36.99 -25.21
C LEU A 202 -6.56 -37.11 -26.61
N TYR A 203 -6.98 -36.31 -27.57
CA TYR A 203 -6.49 -36.30 -28.94
C TYR A 203 -5.61 -35.07 -29.18
N GLU A 204 -4.46 -35.25 -29.84
CA GLU A 204 -3.58 -34.16 -30.27
C GLU A 204 -3.56 -34.07 -31.79
N TYR A 205 -3.77 -32.87 -32.32
CA TYR A 205 -3.70 -32.54 -33.75
C TYR A 205 -2.61 -31.51 -33.98
N ALA A 206 -1.74 -31.69 -34.98
CA ALA A 206 -0.62 -30.80 -35.25
C ALA A 206 -1.03 -29.39 -35.71
N SER A 207 -2.20 -29.27 -36.34
CA SER A 207 -2.74 -28.03 -36.89
C SER A 207 -4.27 -27.99 -36.88
N TRP A 208 -4.85 -26.82 -37.16
CA TRP A 208 -6.30 -26.67 -37.35
C TRP A 208 -6.79 -27.38 -38.62
N ASP A 209 -6.00 -27.46 -39.69
CA ASP A 209 -6.40 -28.16 -40.91
C ASP A 209 -6.32 -29.69 -40.77
N ASP A 210 -5.44 -30.20 -39.90
CA ASP A 210 -5.48 -31.62 -39.49
C ASP A 210 -6.72 -31.93 -38.63
N LEU A 211 -7.17 -30.99 -37.78
CA LEU A 211 -8.44 -31.13 -37.07
C LEU A 211 -9.64 -31.14 -38.02
N ARG A 212 -9.68 -30.24 -39.03
CA ARG A 212 -10.70 -30.28 -40.10
C ARG A 212 -10.72 -31.60 -40.87
N GLN A 213 -9.55 -32.21 -41.07
CA GLN A 213 -9.38 -33.50 -41.75
C GLN A 213 -9.53 -34.71 -40.82
N ASN A 214 -9.86 -34.49 -39.54
CA ASN A 214 -9.86 -35.47 -38.45
C ASN A 214 -8.59 -36.36 -38.38
N ARG A 215 -7.43 -35.80 -38.71
CA ARG A 215 -6.12 -36.47 -38.68
C ARG A 215 -5.43 -36.23 -37.33
N ALA A 216 -5.83 -36.99 -36.31
CA ALA A 216 -5.13 -37.00 -35.03
C ALA A 216 -3.65 -37.39 -35.22
N THR A 217 -2.75 -36.59 -34.67
CA THR A 217 -1.29 -36.78 -34.71
C THR A 217 -0.84 -37.79 -33.66
N THR A 218 -1.47 -37.76 -32.48
CA THR A 218 -1.37 -38.85 -31.49
C THR A 218 -2.59 -38.84 -30.57
N THR A 219 -2.73 -39.89 -29.76
CA THR A 219 -3.82 -40.01 -28.78
C THR A 219 -3.24 -40.50 -27.46
N TYR A 220 -3.61 -39.82 -26.38
CA TYR A 220 -3.20 -40.13 -25.02
C TYR A 220 -4.35 -40.81 -24.29
N LYS A 221 -4.14 -42.05 -23.84
CA LYS A 221 -5.02 -42.67 -22.87
C LYS A 221 -4.68 -42.17 -21.47
N LEU A 222 -5.67 -41.65 -20.75
CA LEU A 222 -5.52 -41.13 -19.41
C LEU A 222 -5.59 -42.27 -18.37
N PRO A 223 -4.86 -42.18 -17.25
CA PRO A 223 -4.85 -43.20 -16.20
C PRO A 223 -6.14 -43.21 -15.36
N ASN A 224 -6.94 -42.14 -15.43
CA ASN A 224 -8.21 -41.99 -14.73
C ASN A 224 -9.26 -41.42 -15.71
N ARG A 225 -10.54 -41.75 -15.51
CA ARG A 225 -11.67 -41.15 -16.25
C ARG A 225 -11.84 -39.69 -15.84
N VAL A 226 -12.38 -38.89 -16.75
CA VAL A 226 -12.61 -37.45 -16.57
C VAL A 226 -14.07 -37.18 -16.21
N ASP A 227 -14.29 -36.31 -15.24
CA ASP A 227 -15.60 -35.66 -15.00
C ASP A 227 -15.56 -34.23 -15.56
N GLY A 228 -16.66 -33.81 -16.18
CA GLY A 228 -16.80 -32.48 -16.80
C GLY A 228 -16.04 -32.33 -18.12
N THR A 229 -16.02 -31.09 -18.61
CA THR A 229 -15.34 -30.64 -19.83
C THR A 229 -14.12 -29.77 -19.56
N GLY A 230 -14.01 -29.22 -18.34
CA GLY A 230 -12.95 -28.28 -17.94
C GLY A 230 -11.57 -28.91 -17.77
N PHE A 231 -10.93 -29.29 -18.87
CA PHE A 231 -9.53 -29.68 -18.89
C PHE A 231 -8.68 -28.59 -19.55
N VAL A 232 -7.43 -28.45 -19.10
CA VAL A 232 -6.46 -27.55 -19.74
C VAL A 232 -5.13 -28.25 -19.96
N VAL A 233 -4.36 -27.77 -20.93
CA VAL A 233 -2.96 -28.20 -21.15
C VAL A 233 -2.03 -27.03 -20.89
N TYR A 234 -0.99 -27.25 -20.10
CA TYR A 234 -0.02 -26.24 -19.67
C TYR A 234 1.34 -26.90 -19.46
N ASP A 235 2.38 -26.39 -20.12
CA ASP A 235 3.75 -26.96 -20.09
C ASP A 235 3.78 -28.46 -20.42
N GLY A 236 3.16 -28.84 -21.55
CA GLY A 236 3.11 -30.22 -22.04
C GLY A 236 2.40 -31.21 -21.11
N ALA A 237 1.67 -30.75 -20.09
CA ALA A 237 0.91 -31.58 -19.17
C ALA A 237 -0.58 -31.21 -19.21
N VAL A 238 -1.44 -32.23 -19.23
CA VAL A 238 -2.90 -32.05 -19.09
C VAL A 238 -3.31 -32.09 -17.63
N PHE A 239 -4.20 -31.18 -17.26
CA PHE A 239 -4.83 -31.05 -15.96
C PHE A 239 -6.34 -31.26 -16.14
N TYR A 240 -6.93 -32.17 -15.36
CA TYR A 240 -8.35 -32.53 -15.48
C TYR A 240 -8.94 -32.99 -14.14
N ASN A 241 -10.26 -32.84 -13.98
CA ASN A 241 -10.97 -33.40 -12.82
C ASN A 241 -11.17 -34.92 -12.97
N LYS A 242 -10.76 -35.67 -11.95
CA LYS A 242 -10.81 -37.14 -11.91
C LYS A 242 -12.18 -37.63 -11.46
N GLU A 243 -12.75 -38.57 -12.22
CA GLU A 243 -14.13 -39.04 -12.02
C GLU A 243 -14.45 -39.44 -10.57
N ARG A 244 -15.61 -38.97 -10.09
CA ARG A 244 -16.14 -39.19 -8.73
C ARG A 244 -15.21 -38.71 -7.61
N THR A 245 -14.40 -37.68 -7.88
CA THR A 245 -13.56 -37.03 -6.86
C THR A 245 -13.50 -35.52 -7.06
N ARG A 246 -13.24 -34.77 -5.99
CA ARG A 246 -12.84 -33.36 -6.05
C ARG A 246 -11.34 -33.16 -6.33
N ASN A 247 -10.73 -34.09 -7.07
CA ASN A 247 -9.29 -34.14 -7.28
C ASN A 247 -8.93 -33.74 -8.71
N ILE A 248 -7.81 -33.03 -8.86
CA ILE A 248 -7.23 -32.64 -10.14
C ILE A 248 -6.00 -33.51 -10.38
N VAL A 249 -5.91 -34.15 -11.54
CA VAL A 249 -4.76 -34.98 -11.92
C VAL A 249 -3.89 -34.22 -12.91
N LYS A 250 -2.58 -34.15 -12.65
CA LYS A 250 -1.57 -33.71 -13.64
C LYS A 250 -0.99 -34.93 -14.34
N TYR A 251 -1.06 -34.95 -15.67
CA TYR A 251 -0.53 -36.02 -16.51
C TYR A 251 0.37 -35.41 -17.60
N ASP A 252 1.66 -35.71 -17.54
CA ASP A 252 2.67 -35.24 -18.51
C ASP A 252 2.48 -36.01 -19.83
N LEU A 253 2.16 -35.30 -20.91
CA LEU A 253 1.87 -35.88 -22.22
C LEU A 253 3.14 -36.42 -22.89
N ARG A 254 4.29 -35.76 -22.67
CA ARG A 254 5.60 -36.11 -23.22
C ARG A 254 6.16 -37.37 -22.57
N THR A 255 6.05 -37.53 -21.25
CA THR A 255 6.47 -38.76 -20.55
C THR A 255 5.39 -39.84 -20.46
N ARG A 256 4.12 -39.48 -20.71
CA ARG A 256 2.93 -40.35 -20.60
C ARG A 256 2.76 -40.94 -19.19
N ILE A 257 3.08 -40.13 -18.18
CA ILE A 257 3.06 -40.51 -16.76
C ILE A 257 2.26 -39.47 -15.96
N LYS A 258 1.52 -39.97 -14.97
CA LYS A 258 0.86 -39.14 -13.95
C LYS A 258 1.92 -38.52 -13.04
N SER A 259 2.16 -37.21 -13.20
CA SER A 259 3.16 -36.46 -12.44
C SER A 259 2.62 -35.88 -11.13
N GLY A 260 1.30 -35.85 -10.93
CA GLY A 260 0.73 -35.52 -9.62
C GLY A 260 -0.80 -35.63 -9.51
N GLU A 261 -1.32 -35.42 -8.29
CA GLU A 261 -2.74 -35.31 -7.98
C GLU A 261 -2.93 -34.30 -6.83
N ALA A 262 -3.84 -33.35 -6.99
CA ALA A 262 -4.25 -32.37 -5.98
C ALA A 262 -5.68 -32.65 -5.51
N ILE A 263 -6.00 -32.26 -4.28
CA ILE A 263 -7.37 -32.30 -3.73
C ILE A 263 -7.86 -30.86 -3.61
N VAL A 264 -8.92 -30.49 -4.34
CA VAL A 264 -9.58 -29.19 -4.15
C VAL A 264 -10.37 -29.26 -2.84
N THR A 265 -10.02 -28.46 -1.83
CA THR A 265 -10.70 -28.51 -0.53
C THR A 265 -12.13 -28.01 -0.61
N ASN A 266 -13.07 -28.70 0.06
CA ASN A 266 -14.49 -28.35 0.15
C ASN A 266 -15.28 -28.23 -1.17
N ALA A 267 -14.66 -28.53 -2.32
CA ALA A 267 -15.33 -28.47 -3.61
C ALA A 267 -16.41 -29.55 -3.76
N ASN A 268 -17.51 -29.14 -4.39
CA ASN A 268 -18.57 -30.01 -4.89
C ASN A 268 -18.08 -30.70 -6.19
N TYR A 269 -18.58 -31.90 -6.48
CA TYR A 269 -18.15 -32.71 -7.63
C TYR A 269 -19.23 -33.71 -8.08
N HIS A 270 -19.14 -34.19 -9.32
CA HIS A 270 -20.00 -35.24 -9.90
C HIS A 270 -21.51 -34.91 -9.92
N ASP A 271 -21.88 -33.88 -10.67
CA ASP A 271 -23.23 -33.30 -10.82
C ASP A 271 -23.83 -32.71 -9.51
N THR A 272 -22.98 -32.34 -8.55
CA THR A 272 -23.39 -31.64 -7.31
C THR A 272 -23.50 -30.13 -7.54
N SER A 273 -22.57 -29.51 -8.28
CA SER A 273 -22.61 -28.10 -8.68
C SER A 273 -21.97 -27.85 -10.06
N PRO A 274 -22.46 -28.52 -11.12
CA PRO A 274 -22.07 -28.25 -12.50
C PRO A 274 -22.58 -26.88 -12.97
N TYR A 275 -22.19 -26.48 -14.18
CA TYR A 275 -22.83 -25.38 -14.90
C TYR A 275 -24.26 -25.73 -15.35
N ARG A 276 -24.98 -24.76 -15.93
CA ARG A 276 -26.39 -24.86 -16.37
C ARG A 276 -26.71 -26.12 -17.19
N TRP A 277 -25.78 -26.58 -18.03
CA TRP A 277 -25.97 -27.79 -18.87
C TRP A 277 -25.74 -29.12 -18.14
N GLY A 278 -25.21 -29.11 -16.91
CA GLY A 278 -24.87 -30.32 -16.16
C GLY A 278 -23.55 -30.95 -16.61
N GLY A 279 -23.58 -32.24 -16.93
CA GLY A 279 -22.46 -32.96 -17.54
C GLY A 279 -21.27 -33.21 -16.62
N LYS A 280 -21.46 -33.16 -15.31
CA LYS A 280 -20.42 -33.21 -14.27
C LYS A 280 -19.38 -32.09 -14.37
N SER A 281 -19.74 -30.95 -14.95
CA SER A 281 -18.87 -29.77 -15.10
C SER A 281 -18.61 -29.02 -13.77
N ASP A 282 -18.56 -29.73 -12.65
CA ASP A 282 -18.49 -29.18 -11.28
C ASP A 282 -17.22 -28.39 -11.00
N ILE A 283 -16.09 -28.93 -11.46
CA ILE A 283 -14.76 -28.35 -11.32
C ILE A 283 -14.24 -28.10 -12.73
N ASP A 284 -13.91 -26.85 -12.99
CA ASP A 284 -13.47 -26.33 -14.28
C ASP A 284 -12.06 -25.74 -14.11
N LEU A 285 -11.18 -25.90 -15.09
CA LEU A 285 -9.82 -25.39 -15.04
C LEU A 285 -9.64 -24.30 -16.08
N ALA A 286 -8.95 -23.23 -15.72
CA ALA A 286 -8.68 -22.10 -16.61
C ALA A 286 -7.20 -21.72 -16.58
N VAL A 287 -6.72 -21.13 -17.67
CA VAL A 287 -5.37 -20.57 -17.77
C VAL A 287 -5.45 -19.13 -18.24
N ASP A 288 -4.71 -18.25 -17.57
CA ASP A 288 -4.53 -16.86 -17.96
C ASP A 288 -3.07 -16.41 -17.80
N GLU A 289 -2.82 -15.11 -17.89
CA GLU A 289 -1.50 -14.50 -17.79
C GLU A 289 -0.86 -14.65 -16.40
N ASN A 290 -1.68 -14.85 -15.36
CA ASN A 290 -1.26 -15.08 -13.97
C ASN A 290 -1.04 -16.57 -13.66
N GLY A 291 -1.42 -17.49 -14.55
CA GLY A 291 -1.10 -18.92 -14.47
C GLY A 291 -2.32 -19.84 -14.54
N LEU A 292 -2.31 -20.90 -13.72
CA LEU A 292 -3.34 -21.94 -13.70
C LEU A 292 -4.34 -21.69 -12.57
N TRP A 293 -5.63 -21.84 -12.90
CA TRP A 293 -6.76 -21.58 -12.02
C TRP A 293 -7.73 -22.75 -11.98
N VAL A 294 -8.50 -22.81 -10.90
CA VAL A 294 -9.58 -23.78 -10.70
C VAL A 294 -10.84 -23.00 -10.32
N ILE A 295 -11.91 -23.21 -11.08
CA ILE A 295 -13.23 -22.62 -10.91
C ILE A 295 -14.17 -23.73 -10.47
N TYR A 296 -14.76 -23.61 -9.29
CA TYR A 296 -15.62 -24.63 -8.69
C TYR A 296 -16.73 -23.99 -7.87
N ALA A 297 -17.49 -24.78 -7.13
CA ALA A 297 -18.42 -24.30 -6.12
C ALA A 297 -18.30 -25.12 -4.85
N THR A 298 -18.68 -24.52 -3.72
CA THR A 298 -18.69 -25.16 -2.40
C THR A 298 -20.08 -25.09 -1.79
N GLU A 299 -20.41 -26.07 -0.95
CA GLU A 299 -21.62 -26.01 -0.13
C GLU A 299 -21.55 -24.85 0.89
N SER A 300 -20.35 -24.49 1.37
CA SER A 300 -20.15 -23.36 2.30
C SER A 300 -20.50 -21.99 1.69
N ASN A 301 -20.26 -21.79 0.39
CA ASN A 301 -20.68 -20.58 -0.35
C ASN A 301 -22.05 -20.80 -1.04
N ASN A 302 -22.92 -21.67 -0.50
CA ASN A 302 -24.27 -21.96 -1.00
C ASN A 302 -24.35 -22.29 -2.52
N GLY A 303 -23.35 -23.01 -3.06
CA GLY A 303 -23.30 -23.39 -4.49
C GLY A 303 -22.80 -22.29 -5.44
N ARG A 304 -22.38 -21.13 -4.91
CA ARG A 304 -21.76 -20.06 -5.70
C ARG A 304 -20.34 -20.41 -6.14
N LEU A 305 -19.92 -19.73 -7.20
CA LEU A 305 -18.58 -19.80 -7.78
C LEU A 305 -17.52 -19.44 -6.73
N VAL A 306 -16.51 -20.31 -6.62
CA VAL A 306 -15.28 -20.14 -5.85
C VAL A 306 -14.13 -20.38 -6.81
N VAL A 307 -13.16 -19.48 -6.81
CA VAL A 307 -11.97 -19.54 -7.67
C VAL A 307 -10.75 -19.80 -6.80
N SER A 308 -9.77 -20.54 -7.30
CA SER A 308 -8.48 -20.69 -6.61
C SER A 308 -7.32 -20.78 -7.60
N GLN A 309 -6.23 -20.10 -7.28
CA GLN A 309 -4.99 -20.13 -8.05
C GLN A 309 -4.20 -21.38 -7.66
N VAL A 310 -3.69 -22.14 -8.63
CA VAL A 310 -2.96 -23.39 -8.40
C VAL A 310 -1.62 -23.35 -9.10
N ASN A 311 -0.55 -23.58 -8.35
CA ASN A 311 0.79 -23.68 -8.89
C ASN A 311 0.91 -24.92 -9.80
N PRO A 312 1.12 -24.77 -11.13
CA PRO A 312 1.07 -25.90 -12.07
C PRO A 312 2.25 -26.89 -11.89
N TYR A 313 3.32 -26.49 -11.19
CA TYR A 313 4.50 -27.34 -10.95
C TYR A 313 4.41 -28.09 -9.62
N THR A 314 3.95 -27.44 -8.55
CA THR A 314 3.89 -28.03 -7.20
C THR A 314 2.51 -28.53 -6.78
N LEU A 315 1.46 -28.26 -7.57
CA LEU A 315 0.06 -28.62 -7.30
C LEU A 315 -0.47 -28.10 -5.94
N ARG A 316 0.07 -26.96 -5.49
CA ARG A 316 -0.37 -26.24 -4.29
C ARG A 316 -1.30 -25.10 -4.66
N PHE A 317 -2.33 -24.87 -3.84
CA PHE A 317 -3.20 -23.70 -3.93
C PHE A 317 -2.47 -22.49 -3.36
N GLU A 318 -2.46 -21.37 -4.09
CA GLU A 318 -1.74 -20.14 -3.73
C GLU A 318 -2.70 -19.06 -3.19
N GLY A 319 -3.97 -19.12 -3.58
CA GLY A 319 -5.05 -18.29 -3.04
C GLY A 319 -6.43 -18.86 -3.39
N THR A 320 -7.47 -18.44 -2.65
CA THR A 320 -8.87 -18.85 -2.85
C THR A 320 -9.79 -17.64 -2.63
N TRP A 321 -10.75 -17.46 -3.53
CA TRP A 321 -11.68 -16.33 -3.57
C TRP A 321 -13.13 -16.83 -3.67
N GLU A 322 -13.99 -16.36 -2.77
CA GLU A 322 -15.43 -16.61 -2.79
C GLU A 322 -16.15 -15.49 -3.56
N THR A 323 -17.06 -15.85 -4.47
CA THR A 323 -17.80 -14.88 -5.31
C THR A 323 -19.30 -14.90 -5.02
N GLY A 324 -20.03 -13.89 -5.50
CA GLY A 324 -21.47 -13.72 -5.30
C GLY A 324 -22.37 -14.52 -6.26
N PHE A 325 -21.82 -15.10 -7.34
CA PHE A 325 -22.61 -15.64 -8.45
C PHE A 325 -22.82 -17.17 -8.36
N ASP A 326 -24.05 -17.64 -8.59
CA ASP A 326 -24.42 -19.07 -8.55
C ASP A 326 -23.82 -19.84 -9.76
N LYS A 327 -23.08 -20.92 -9.49
CA LYS A 327 -22.44 -21.72 -10.54
C LYS A 327 -23.46 -22.44 -11.45
N ARG A 328 -24.65 -22.79 -10.95
CA ARG A 328 -25.73 -23.39 -11.74
C ARG A 328 -26.45 -22.37 -12.65
N LEU A 329 -26.29 -21.07 -12.40
CA LEU A 329 -26.78 -20.01 -13.28
C LEU A 329 -25.78 -19.62 -14.38
N ALA A 330 -24.51 -19.98 -14.23
CA ALA A 330 -23.50 -19.83 -15.29
C ALA A 330 -23.61 -20.98 -16.29
N SER A 331 -23.50 -20.68 -17.58
CA SER A 331 -23.38 -21.65 -18.66
C SER A 331 -21.95 -22.20 -18.75
N ASN A 332 -20.97 -21.31 -18.53
CA ASN A 332 -19.54 -21.61 -18.33
C ASN A 332 -18.87 -20.35 -17.72
N ALA A 333 -17.60 -20.41 -17.30
CA ALA A 333 -16.85 -19.25 -16.82
C ALA A 333 -15.34 -19.41 -17.08
N PHE A 334 -14.65 -18.31 -17.39
CA PHE A 334 -13.22 -18.29 -17.71
C PHE A 334 -12.45 -17.21 -16.92
N MET A 335 -11.12 -17.32 -16.88
CA MET A 335 -10.23 -16.31 -16.31
C MET A 335 -9.52 -15.54 -17.43
N ALA A 336 -9.29 -14.23 -17.24
CA ALA A 336 -8.33 -13.43 -17.99
C ALA A 336 -7.81 -12.28 -17.11
N CYS A 337 -6.50 -12.00 -17.11
CA CYS A 337 -5.83 -11.01 -16.24
C CYS A 337 -6.09 -11.15 -14.72
N GLY A 338 -6.41 -12.35 -14.21
CA GLY A 338 -6.88 -12.55 -12.84
C GLY A 338 -8.32 -12.09 -12.58
N VAL A 339 -9.10 -11.87 -13.63
CA VAL A 339 -10.53 -11.56 -13.56
C VAL A 339 -11.34 -12.78 -14.05
N LEU A 340 -12.23 -13.29 -13.19
CA LEU A 340 -13.23 -14.28 -13.56
C LEU A 340 -14.31 -13.60 -14.40
N TYR A 341 -14.75 -14.24 -15.48
CA TYR A 341 -15.87 -13.83 -16.32
C TYR A 341 -16.89 -14.97 -16.45
N ALA A 342 -18.11 -14.78 -15.91
CA ALA A 342 -19.16 -15.80 -15.96
C ALA A 342 -20.13 -15.55 -17.14
N VAL A 343 -20.21 -16.52 -18.04
CA VAL A 343 -21.09 -16.50 -19.22
C VAL A 343 -22.47 -16.99 -18.83
N ARG A 344 -23.51 -16.24 -19.20
CA ARG A 344 -24.90 -16.67 -19.15
C ARG A 344 -25.46 -16.74 -20.57
N SER A 345 -26.15 -17.84 -20.87
CA SER A 345 -26.79 -18.09 -22.16
C SER A 345 -28.19 -18.67 -21.98
N VAL A 346 -29.02 -18.54 -23.02
CA VAL A 346 -30.32 -19.20 -23.08
C VAL A 346 -30.14 -20.59 -23.71
N TYR A 347 -30.72 -21.62 -23.09
CA TYR A 347 -30.77 -22.97 -23.62
C TYR A 347 -32.15 -23.24 -24.23
N GLN A 348 -32.24 -24.23 -25.12
CA GLN A 348 -33.41 -24.43 -25.99
C GLN A 348 -34.70 -24.83 -25.26
N ASP A 349 -34.60 -25.27 -24.00
CA ASP A 349 -35.71 -25.69 -23.13
C ASP A 349 -36.15 -24.62 -22.10
N ASP A 350 -35.56 -23.41 -22.12
CA ASP A 350 -35.88 -22.32 -21.18
C ASP A 350 -36.99 -21.39 -21.73
N ASP A 351 -38.24 -21.52 -21.24
CA ASP A 351 -39.39 -20.63 -21.56
C ASP A 351 -39.19 -19.13 -21.20
N SER A 352 -38.05 -18.76 -20.61
CA SER A 352 -37.80 -17.41 -20.06
C SER A 352 -36.90 -16.54 -20.95
N GLU A 353 -37.49 -15.82 -21.90
CA GLU A 353 -36.81 -14.89 -22.84
C GLU A 353 -36.03 -13.73 -22.18
N ALA A 354 -36.14 -13.55 -20.85
CA ALA A 354 -35.76 -12.34 -20.12
C ALA A 354 -34.25 -12.11 -19.88
N GLY A 355 -33.36 -12.91 -20.47
CA GLY A 355 -31.90 -12.79 -20.23
C GLY A 355 -31.07 -13.48 -21.29
N GLY A 356 -30.89 -12.81 -22.44
CA GLY A 356 -30.10 -13.28 -23.59
C GLY A 356 -28.59 -13.40 -23.34
N ASP A 357 -27.87 -13.84 -24.37
CA ASP A 357 -26.49 -14.35 -24.26
C ASP A 357 -25.44 -13.25 -23.99
N LEU A 358 -24.90 -13.25 -22.78
CA LEU A 358 -23.96 -12.24 -22.30
C LEU A 358 -23.13 -12.73 -21.10
N VAL A 359 -21.92 -12.20 -20.96
CA VAL A 359 -21.15 -12.24 -19.72
C VAL A 359 -21.83 -11.26 -18.75
N LEU A 360 -22.34 -11.79 -17.64
CA LEU A 360 -23.21 -11.06 -16.69
C LEU A 360 -22.46 -10.62 -15.41
N TYR A 361 -21.35 -11.28 -15.10
CA TYR A 361 -20.66 -11.11 -13.83
C TYR A 361 -19.16 -11.24 -14.03
N ALA A 362 -18.41 -10.32 -13.42
CA ALA A 362 -16.97 -10.39 -13.32
C ALA A 362 -16.52 -10.31 -11.86
N TYR A 363 -15.40 -10.96 -11.53
CA TYR A 363 -14.78 -10.90 -10.21
C TYR A 363 -13.27 -10.73 -10.33
N ASN A 364 -12.74 -9.64 -9.79
CA ASN A 364 -11.32 -9.26 -9.90
C ASN A 364 -10.54 -9.77 -8.68
N THR A 365 -9.78 -10.85 -8.86
CA THR A 365 -9.00 -11.50 -7.77
C THR A 365 -7.87 -10.61 -7.24
N ASN A 366 -7.36 -9.68 -8.05
CA ASN A 366 -6.32 -8.74 -7.63
C ASN A 366 -6.87 -7.62 -6.72
N ARG A 367 -8.18 -7.31 -6.82
CA ARG A 367 -8.88 -6.28 -6.02
C ARG A 367 -9.80 -6.84 -4.93
N ASN A 368 -10.05 -8.15 -4.94
CA ASN A 368 -11.10 -8.81 -4.13
C ASN A 368 -12.49 -8.16 -4.30
N GLN A 369 -12.82 -7.76 -5.53
CA GLN A 369 -14.01 -6.97 -5.83
C GLN A 369 -14.82 -7.59 -6.98
N GLU A 370 -16.14 -7.61 -6.83
CA GLU A 370 -17.07 -7.99 -7.90
C GLU A 370 -17.50 -6.78 -8.74
N GLU A 371 -17.63 -7.00 -10.05
CA GLU A 371 -17.94 -5.98 -11.06
C GLU A 371 -19.10 -6.50 -11.95
N PRO A 372 -20.28 -5.87 -11.94
CA PRO A 372 -21.38 -6.26 -12.81
C PRO A 372 -21.07 -5.84 -14.26
N VAL A 373 -21.04 -6.81 -15.17
CA VAL A 373 -20.72 -6.59 -16.59
C VAL A 373 -21.88 -7.03 -17.48
N HIS A 374 -21.96 -6.44 -18.67
CA HIS A 374 -22.98 -6.77 -19.67
C HIS A 374 -22.34 -6.88 -21.06
N ILE A 375 -21.42 -7.83 -21.22
CA ILE A 375 -20.66 -8.03 -22.46
C ILE A 375 -21.41 -9.07 -23.30
N SER A 376 -21.91 -8.68 -24.48
CA SER A 376 -22.61 -9.61 -25.37
C SER A 376 -21.70 -10.78 -25.80
N PHE A 377 -22.23 -12.00 -25.65
CA PHE A 377 -21.52 -13.25 -25.98
C PHE A 377 -22.25 -13.95 -27.14
N PRO A 378 -21.64 -14.13 -28.33
CA PRO A 378 -22.37 -14.68 -29.48
C PRO A 378 -22.58 -16.19 -29.34
N ASN A 379 -23.80 -16.63 -28.99
CA ASN A 379 -24.18 -18.03 -28.81
C ASN A 379 -25.13 -18.52 -29.95
N PRO A 380 -24.62 -18.86 -31.15
CA PRO A 380 -25.48 -19.23 -32.28
C PRO A 380 -26.13 -20.63 -32.18
N TYR A 381 -25.69 -21.51 -31.28
CA TYR A 381 -26.14 -22.91 -31.23
C TYR A 381 -26.76 -23.37 -29.91
N GLN A 382 -26.97 -22.45 -28.96
CA GLN A 382 -27.80 -22.62 -27.75
C GLN A 382 -27.40 -23.75 -26.77
N TYR A 383 -26.21 -24.36 -26.90
CA TYR A 383 -25.73 -25.40 -25.98
C TYR A 383 -24.22 -25.30 -25.76
N ILE A 384 -23.81 -24.38 -24.88
CA ILE A 384 -22.40 -24.17 -24.51
C ILE A 384 -21.93 -25.33 -23.62
N SER A 385 -20.75 -25.90 -23.93
CA SER A 385 -20.13 -27.07 -23.30
C SER A 385 -18.79 -26.73 -22.62
N SER A 386 -17.95 -25.90 -23.24
CA SER A 386 -16.76 -25.27 -22.62
C SER A 386 -16.49 -23.89 -23.23
N VAL A 387 -15.81 -23.01 -22.48
CA VAL A 387 -15.34 -21.68 -22.93
C VAL A 387 -13.95 -21.42 -22.32
N ASP A 388 -12.92 -21.93 -22.99
CA ASP A 388 -11.54 -21.93 -22.48
C ASP A 388 -10.75 -20.71 -23.00
N TYR A 389 -10.16 -19.90 -22.12
CA TYR A 389 -9.30 -18.77 -22.55
C TYR A 389 -7.87 -19.23 -22.85
N ASN A 390 -7.20 -18.54 -23.79
CA ASN A 390 -5.78 -18.73 -24.07
C ASN A 390 -5.00 -17.39 -24.05
N PRO A 391 -4.04 -17.20 -23.11
CA PRO A 391 -3.26 -15.95 -22.99
C PRO A 391 -2.14 -15.78 -24.03
N ARG A 392 -1.99 -16.72 -24.98
CA ARG A 392 -0.96 -16.66 -26.02
C ARG A 392 -1.47 -16.04 -27.33
N ASP A 393 -2.71 -16.33 -27.71
CA ASP A 393 -3.36 -15.79 -28.92
C ASP A 393 -4.60 -14.92 -28.63
N ASN A 394 -4.96 -14.78 -27.35
CA ASN A 394 -6.02 -13.92 -26.83
C ASN A 394 -7.42 -14.26 -27.38
N GLN A 395 -7.70 -15.55 -27.56
CA GLN A 395 -8.98 -16.08 -28.06
C GLN A 395 -9.67 -16.96 -27.02
N LEU A 396 -10.99 -17.08 -27.12
CA LEU A 396 -11.74 -18.14 -26.45
C LEU A 396 -11.87 -19.34 -27.39
N TYR A 397 -11.55 -20.50 -26.85
CA TYR A 397 -11.69 -21.83 -27.41
C TYR A 397 -12.99 -22.41 -26.87
N VAL A 398 -14.02 -22.50 -27.72
CA VAL A 398 -15.39 -22.80 -27.30
C VAL A 398 -15.89 -24.08 -27.94
N TRP A 399 -16.63 -24.88 -27.17
CA TRP A 399 -17.45 -25.99 -27.68
C TRP A 399 -18.93 -25.66 -27.49
N ASN A 400 -19.70 -25.64 -28.58
CA ASN A 400 -21.12 -25.26 -28.56
C ASN A 400 -21.92 -26.15 -29.52
N ASN A 401 -22.71 -27.08 -28.97
CA ASN A 401 -23.61 -27.98 -29.71
C ASN A 401 -22.97 -28.59 -30.97
N TYR A 402 -22.06 -29.56 -30.82
CA TYR A 402 -21.21 -30.16 -31.88
C TYR A 402 -20.19 -29.20 -32.55
N ASN A 403 -20.31 -27.88 -32.40
CA ASN A 403 -19.45 -26.92 -33.09
C ASN A 403 -18.24 -26.49 -32.24
N VAL A 404 -17.05 -26.66 -32.82
CA VAL A 404 -15.75 -26.24 -32.30
C VAL A 404 -15.45 -24.85 -32.85
N LEU A 405 -15.30 -23.86 -31.95
CA LEU A 405 -15.37 -22.44 -32.26
C LEU A 405 -14.21 -21.64 -31.68
N ARG A 406 -13.63 -20.75 -32.48
CA ARG A 406 -12.68 -19.72 -32.00
C ARG A 406 -13.35 -18.37 -31.96
N TYR A 407 -13.30 -17.67 -30.82
CA TYR A 407 -13.81 -16.31 -30.68
C TYR A 407 -12.66 -15.34 -30.34
N PRO A 408 -12.36 -14.34 -31.19
CA PRO A 408 -11.40 -13.30 -30.84
C PRO A 408 -11.95 -12.39 -29.73
N LEU A 409 -11.07 -11.94 -28.83
CA LEU A 409 -11.41 -10.98 -27.78
C LEU A 409 -10.91 -9.57 -28.12
N GLN A 410 -11.70 -8.56 -27.72
CA GLN A 410 -11.34 -7.15 -27.79
C GLN A 410 -11.19 -6.58 -26.39
N PHE A 411 -9.98 -6.14 -26.06
CA PHE A 411 -9.63 -5.53 -24.78
C PHE A 411 -9.59 -3.99 -24.90
N GLY A 412 -9.82 -3.32 -23.77
CA GLY A 412 -9.59 -1.89 -23.60
C GLY A 412 -8.16 -1.60 -23.12
N PRO A 413 -7.79 -0.32 -22.90
CA PRO A 413 -6.53 0.00 -22.23
C PRO A 413 -6.48 -0.66 -20.84
N PRO A 414 -5.33 -1.20 -20.41
CA PRO A 414 -5.19 -1.75 -19.06
C PRO A 414 -5.37 -0.63 -18.02
N ASP A 415 -5.95 -0.98 -16.88
CA ASP A 415 -6.08 -0.07 -15.76
C ASP A 415 -4.68 0.41 -15.30
N PRO A 416 -4.53 1.66 -14.80
CA PRO A 416 -3.22 2.28 -14.52
C PRO A 416 -2.43 1.63 -13.36
N THR A 417 -2.95 0.55 -12.77
CA THR A 417 -2.29 -0.30 -11.77
C THR A 417 -1.63 -1.56 -12.37
N THR A 418 -1.68 -1.74 -13.69
CA THR A 418 -1.43 -3.05 -14.34
C THR A 418 -0.34 -3.01 -15.42
N GLY A 419 0.55 -2.01 -15.38
CA GLY A 419 1.35 -1.59 -16.55
C GLY A 419 2.85 -1.31 -16.33
N GLU A 420 3.54 -1.93 -15.36
CA GLU A 420 5.01 -1.79 -15.21
C GLU A 420 5.77 -3.12 -15.19
N ARG A 421 5.62 -3.90 -16.27
CA ARG A 421 6.59 -4.95 -16.69
C ARG A 421 6.67 -5.02 -18.22
N GLY A 422 7.61 -4.29 -18.83
CA GLY A 422 7.87 -4.37 -20.28
C GLY A 422 8.33 -3.05 -20.89
N GLY A 423 9.58 -2.97 -21.34
CA GLY A 423 10.26 -1.72 -21.66
C GLY A 423 9.76 -0.89 -22.87
N SER A 424 9.99 0.42 -22.73
CA SER A 424 10.09 1.47 -23.76
C SER A 424 8.80 1.96 -24.49
N PRO A 425 8.59 3.29 -24.62
CA PRO A 425 7.45 3.86 -25.32
C PRO A 425 7.76 4.16 -26.81
N PRO A 426 6.81 3.92 -27.75
CA PRO A 426 6.88 4.47 -29.10
C PRO A 426 6.40 5.93 -29.13
N LEU A 427 7.19 6.81 -29.74
CA LEU A 427 6.79 8.19 -30.04
C LEU A 427 5.86 8.23 -31.27
N THR A 428 4.72 8.91 -31.17
CA THR A 428 4.17 9.74 -32.28
C THR A 428 3.03 10.65 -31.80
N LEU A 429 2.84 11.77 -32.49
CA LEU A 429 1.84 12.78 -32.16
C LEU A 429 0.55 12.57 -32.97
N SER A 430 -0.60 12.89 -32.38
CA SER A 430 -1.50 13.90 -32.98
C SER A 430 -2.58 14.44 -32.03
N LEU A 431 -2.85 15.73 -32.20
CA LEU A 431 -4.00 16.51 -31.74
C LEU A 431 -5.22 16.22 -32.65
N SER A 432 -6.50 16.52 -32.35
CA SER A 432 -7.20 17.10 -31.18
C SER A 432 -8.73 17.15 -31.44
N LEU A 433 -9.56 17.34 -30.38
CA LEU A 433 -10.93 17.92 -30.40
C LEU A 433 -12.02 17.14 -31.21
N SER A 434 -13.34 17.16 -30.90
CA SER A 434 -14.12 17.72 -29.78
C SER A 434 -15.49 17.02 -29.65
N LEU A 435 -16.21 17.29 -28.55
CA LEU A 435 -17.59 16.85 -28.21
C LEU A 435 -18.69 17.41 -29.15
N PRO A 436 -20.00 17.04 -29.05
CA PRO A 436 -20.65 15.74 -28.73
C PRO A 436 -22.00 15.45 -29.50
N LEU A 437 -22.71 14.37 -29.12
CA LEU A 437 -24.21 14.21 -29.14
C LEU A 437 -24.90 13.91 -30.53
N PRO A 438 -26.19 13.43 -30.59
CA PRO A 438 -26.41 12.05 -31.08
C PRO A 438 -27.53 11.80 -32.13
N LEU A 439 -27.65 10.53 -32.55
CA LEU A 439 -28.85 9.77 -32.94
C LEU A 439 -29.92 10.39 -33.89
N ARG A 440 -29.99 9.88 -35.13
CA ARG A 440 -31.19 9.53 -35.93
C ARG A 440 -30.75 8.76 -37.20
N VAL A 441 -31.01 7.46 -37.41
CA VAL A 441 -32.30 6.75 -37.63
C VAL A 441 -32.89 6.99 -39.03
N PHE A 442 -32.80 5.95 -39.89
CA PHE A 442 -33.47 5.74 -41.20
C PHE A 442 -33.03 6.68 -42.36
N SER A 443 -33.03 6.30 -43.65
CA SER A 443 -33.43 5.04 -44.33
C SER A 443 -32.58 4.78 -45.60
N GLY A 444 -32.61 3.55 -46.15
CA GLY A 444 -32.06 3.22 -47.49
C GLY A 444 -32.97 3.64 -48.67
N PRO A 445 -32.81 3.08 -49.91
CA PRO A 445 -32.09 1.85 -50.27
C PRO A 445 -31.21 1.94 -51.57
N LEU A 446 -30.94 0.76 -52.15
CA LEU A 446 -30.44 0.36 -53.49
C LEU A 446 -30.64 1.38 -54.66
N ALA A 447 -29.88 1.34 -55.77
CA ALA A 447 -29.20 0.18 -56.39
C ALA A 447 -27.93 0.51 -57.22
N THR A 448 -27.24 -0.54 -57.69
CA THR A 448 -26.16 -0.54 -58.67
C THR A 448 -26.59 -0.21 -60.11
N THR A 449 -25.72 0.43 -60.90
CA THR A 449 -25.37 -0.04 -62.27
C THR A 449 -24.11 0.66 -62.81
N GLN A 450 -23.41 0.01 -63.75
CA GLN A 450 -22.32 0.58 -64.55
C GLN A 450 -22.82 0.89 -65.97
N MET A 451 -22.27 1.90 -66.64
CA MET A 451 -22.09 1.96 -68.10
C MET A 451 -21.02 3.00 -68.46
N ALA A 452 -20.55 3.02 -69.71
CA ALA A 452 -19.29 3.68 -70.10
C ALA A 452 -19.41 4.57 -71.36
N SER A 453 -18.39 5.42 -71.58
CA SER A 453 -18.15 6.27 -72.78
C SER A 453 -19.11 7.47 -72.96
N THR A 454 -18.81 8.58 -73.66
CA THR A 454 -17.67 8.98 -74.53
C THR A 454 -17.24 10.45 -74.36
N THR A 455 -16.05 10.76 -74.89
CA THR A 455 -15.46 12.06 -75.36
C THR A 455 -16.43 13.12 -75.92
N PRO A 456 -16.13 14.46 -75.85
CA PRO A 456 -15.13 15.09 -76.73
C PRO A 456 -14.24 16.21 -76.11
N ALA A 457 -13.30 16.74 -76.92
CA ALA A 457 -12.25 17.67 -76.48
C ALA A 457 -11.91 18.78 -77.49
N ARG A 458 -11.31 19.89 -77.01
CA ARG A 458 -10.44 20.86 -77.73
C ARG A 458 -9.79 21.82 -76.71
N SER A 459 -8.63 22.45 -76.94
CA SER A 459 -7.79 22.56 -78.16
C SER A 459 -6.29 22.85 -77.86
N SER A 460 -5.39 22.40 -78.76
CA SER A 460 -4.04 22.95 -79.10
C SER A 460 -3.04 23.27 -77.96
N SER A 461 -1.85 22.65 -77.77
CA SER A 461 -0.83 22.06 -78.69
C SER A 461 -0.12 23.05 -79.63
N PRO A 462 1.14 22.82 -80.08
CA PRO A 462 2.28 21.99 -79.62
C PRO A 462 3.51 22.90 -79.29
N ALA A 463 4.83 22.60 -79.29
CA ALA A 463 5.78 21.63 -79.90
C ALA A 463 7.13 21.75 -79.12
N SER A 464 8.12 20.84 -78.99
CA SER A 464 8.57 19.55 -79.56
C SER A 464 9.91 19.64 -80.34
N SER A 465 10.93 18.87 -79.91
CA SER A 465 12.27 18.66 -80.55
C SER A 465 13.25 19.87 -80.49
N ALA A 466 14.58 19.75 -80.67
CA ALA A 466 15.45 18.60 -80.95
C ALA A 466 16.87 18.77 -80.33
N SER A 467 17.72 17.73 -80.44
CA SER A 467 19.13 17.69 -80.01
C SER A 467 20.13 18.35 -80.98
N THR A 468 21.25 18.92 -80.50
CA THR A 468 22.61 18.72 -81.11
C THR A 468 23.80 19.28 -80.29
N THR A 469 24.67 18.38 -79.81
CA THR A 469 26.15 18.34 -79.95
C THR A 469 27.00 19.64 -79.97
N ARG A 470 28.02 19.77 -79.08
CA ARG A 470 29.48 19.81 -79.45
C ARG A 470 30.53 19.98 -78.31
N LEU A 471 31.67 19.30 -78.53
CA LEU A 471 33.09 19.63 -78.23
C LEU A 471 33.66 19.71 -76.78
N LEU A 472 34.38 18.63 -76.45
CA LEU A 472 35.76 18.44 -75.94
C LEU A 472 36.73 19.66 -75.70
N PRO A 473 37.82 19.47 -74.92
CA PRO A 473 38.44 20.50 -74.07
C PRO A 473 39.80 21.05 -74.58
N PRO A 474 40.53 21.80 -73.72
CA PRO A 474 41.96 21.53 -73.53
C PRO A 474 42.40 21.39 -72.06
N THR A 475 43.67 21.04 -71.88
CA THR A 475 44.33 20.56 -70.64
C THR A 475 45.19 21.60 -69.90
N SER A 476 45.63 21.24 -68.67
CA SER A 476 47.02 21.37 -68.12
C SER A 476 47.20 22.15 -66.79
N HIS A 477 48.15 21.66 -65.98
CA HIS A 477 48.69 22.29 -64.75
C HIS A 477 49.95 23.12 -65.05
N PRO A 478 50.33 24.05 -64.16
CA PRO A 478 51.62 23.92 -63.43
C PRO A 478 51.41 23.87 -61.88
N ILE A 479 52.23 23.16 -61.08
CA ILE A 479 53.56 23.55 -60.51
C ILE A 479 53.46 24.91 -59.78
N GLY A 480 53.82 25.12 -58.49
CA GLY A 480 54.66 24.42 -57.50
C GLY A 480 55.41 25.51 -56.68
N ALA A 481 56.05 25.32 -55.52
CA ALA A 481 56.21 24.19 -54.59
C ALA A 481 56.79 24.69 -53.23
N ILE A 482 57.15 23.77 -52.31
CA ILE A 482 58.12 23.93 -51.19
C ILE A 482 57.65 24.63 -49.88
N ASN A 483 57.50 23.78 -48.84
CA ASN A 483 57.90 23.91 -47.42
C ASN A 483 57.78 25.26 -46.66
N LYS A 484 56.96 25.27 -45.59
CA LYS A 484 57.40 25.06 -44.18
C LYS A 484 56.22 25.05 -43.19
N ALA A 485 56.47 24.59 -41.97
CA ALA A 485 55.53 24.60 -40.84
C ALA A 485 55.42 25.99 -40.18
N PRO A 486 54.43 26.18 -39.29
CA PRO A 486 54.60 27.07 -38.14
C PRO A 486 54.28 26.40 -36.80
N ASP A 487 55.05 26.79 -35.78
CA ASP A 487 54.77 26.54 -34.36
C ASP A 487 53.83 27.61 -33.76
N LEU A 488 53.22 27.24 -32.63
CA LEU A 488 52.67 28.07 -31.53
C LEU A 488 52.22 29.55 -31.79
N ARG A 489 50.90 29.76 -31.64
CA ARG A 489 50.24 30.75 -30.72
C ARG A 489 50.46 32.28 -30.96
N PRO A 490 49.74 33.19 -30.25
CA PRO A 490 48.40 33.16 -29.63
C PRO A 490 47.51 34.36 -30.08
N ILE A 491 46.52 34.74 -29.25
CA ILE A 491 45.85 36.06 -29.11
C ILE A 491 44.41 36.19 -29.66
N THR A 492 43.47 36.22 -28.70
CA THR A 492 42.29 37.09 -28.55
C THR A 492 41.60 37.71 -29.76
N ALA A 493 40.29 37.45 -29.92
CA ALA A 493 39.36 38.23 -30.74
C ALA A 493 38.08 38.62 -29.99
N THR A 494 38.03 39.91 -29.63
CA THR A 494 36.90 40.87 -29.49
C THR A 494 35.44 40.40 -29.43
N VAL A 495 34.70 40.93 -28.45
CA VAL A 495 33.23 40.92 -28.36
C VAL A 495 32.59 41.86 -29.40
N PRO A 496 31.54 41.45 -30.13
CA PRO A 496 30.60 42.34 -30.79
C PRO A 496 29.34 42.55 -29.93
N VAL A 497 29.09 43.77 -29.46
CA VAL A 497 27.78 44.17 -28.92
C VAL A 497 26.95 44.75 -30.07
N MET A 498 25.76 44.20 -30.33
CA MET A 498 24.70 45.01 -30.94
C MET A 498 23.27 44.56 -30.60
N HIS A 499 22.44 45.60 -30.43
CA HIS A 499 20.98 45.69 -30.52
C HIS A 499 20.04 44.65 -29.87
N ARG A 500 19.20 45.21 -28.99
CA ARG A 500 17.94 44.67 -28.48
C ARG A 500 16.76 45.27 -29.26
N PRO A 501 15.96 44.47 -29.99
CA PRO A 501 14.63 44.87 -30.44
C PRO A 501 13.52 44.49 -29.43
N LEU A 502 12.29 44.89 -29.76
CA LEU A 502 11.08 44.93 -28.93
C LEU A 502 10.62 43.56 -28.36
N ARG A 503 9.83 43.63 -27.26
CA ARG A 503 8.97 42.55 -26.76
C ARG A 503 7.89 42.15 -27.80
N PRO A 504 7.75 40.86 -28.15
CA PRO A 504 6.47 40.25 -28.49
C PRO A 504 5.66 39.89 -27.20
N PRO A 505 4.40 39.42 -27.27
CA PRO A 505 3.45 39.55 -26.17
C PRO A 505 3.61 38.53 -25.03
N GLN A 506 2.88 38.77 -23.94
CA GLN A 506 2.71 37.81 -22.84
C GLN A 506 1.89 36.60 -23.32
N GLY A 507 2.59 35.54 -23.73
CA GLY A 507 2.06 34.18 -23.69
C GLY A 507 1.87 33.70 -22.24
N PRO A 508 1.27 32.51 -22.03
CA PRO A 508 1.17 31.92 -20.69
C PRO A 508 2.56 31.73 -20.08
N GLU A 509 2.65 31.83 -18.75
CA GLU A 509 3.91 31.64 -18.02
C GLU A 509 4.53 30.28 -18.40
N THR A 510 5.66 30.32 -19.10
CA THR A 510 6.43 29.13 -19.44
C THR A 510 7.05 28.60 -18.17
N GLN A 511 6.32 27.71 -17.50
CA GLN A 511 6.77 27.01 -16.30
C GLN A 511 8.04 26.23 -16.63
N ALA A 512 9.17 26.79 -16.23
CA ALA A 512 10.53 26.36 -16.49
C ALA A 512 11.36 26.63 -15.22
N CYS A 513 12.36 25.79 -14.96
CA CYS A 513 13.26 25.98 -13.85
C CYS A 513 14.22 27.15 -14.14
N GLU A 514 14.29 28.13 -13.23
CA GLU A 514 15.15 29.30 -13.41
C GLU A 514 16.65 28.94 -13.45
N ALA A 515 17.45 29.78 -14.11
CA ALA A 515 18.90 29.59 -14.17
C ALA A 515 19.53 29.69 -12.77
N ASN A 516 20.29 28.68 -12.36
CA ASN A 516 20.78 28.52 -10.99
C ASN A 516 22.26 28.09 -10.98
N VAL A 517 22.99 28.38 -9.90
CA VAL A 517 24.36 27.87 -9.68
C VAL A 517 24.32 26.86 -8.52
N ALA A 518 24.32 25.58 -8.87
CA ALA A 518 24.26 24.48 -7.91
C ALA A 518 25.55 23.64 -8.01
N ARG A 519 26.16 23.33 -6.85
CA ARG A 519 27.45 22.61 -6.72
C ARG A 519 28.60 23.17 -7.59
N GLY A 520 28.63 24.49 -7.77
CA GLY A 520 29.65 25.17 -8.58
C GLY A 520 29.45 25.07 -10.10
N VAL A 521 28.39 24.43 -10.57
CA VAL A 521 28.00 24.34 -11.98
C VAL A 521 26.89 25.36 -12.27
N GLN A 522 26.96 26.04 -13.42
CA GLN A 522 25.97 27.03 -13.85
C GLN A 522 24.93 26.40 -14.79
N TRP A 523 23.71 26.25 -14.28
CA TRP A 523 22.57 25.64 -14.95
C TRP A 523 21.73 26.71 -15.65
N PRO A 524 21.35 26.52 -16.94
CA PRO A 524 20.54 27.47 -17.68
C PRO A 524 19.07 27.37 -17.27
N SER A 525 18.25 28.33 -17.68
CA SER A 525 16.80 28.15 -17.62
C SER A 525 16.39 26.96 -18.50
N THR A 526 15.56 26.05 -17.96
CA THR A 526 15.33 24.69 -18.48
C THR A 526 13.84 24.35 -18.39
N GLN A 527 13.24 23.75 -19.42
CA GLN A 527 11.79 23.52 -19.41
C GLN A 527 11.41 22.39 -18.45
N ARG A 528 10.18 22.43 -17.94
CA ARG A 528 9.64 21.37 -17.07
C ARG A 528 9.76 20.00 -17.73
N GLY A 529 10.31 19.03 -16.99
CA GLY A 529 10.56 17.67 -17.47
C GLY A 529 11.85 17.46 -18.26
N GLU A 530 12.59 18.52 -18.63
CA GLU A 530 13.90 18.39 -19.28
C GLU A 530 15.01 18.10 -18.25
N THR A 531 16.00 17.31 -18.67
CA THR A 531 17.31 17.20 -18.01
C THR A 531 18.31 17.97 -18.85
N VAL A 532 19.15 18.79 -18.21
CA VAL A 532 20.25 19.52 -18.87
C VAL A 532 21.59 19.05 -18.37
N ASP A 533 22.51 18.89 -19.31
CA ASP A 533 23.90 18.49 -19.07
C ASP A 533 24.86 19.68 -19.06
N ARG A 534 25.92 19.57 -18.25
CA ARG A 534 27.00 20.55 -18.12
C ARG A 534 28.35 19.86 -17.93
N PRO A 535 29.44 20.36 -18.54
CA PRO A 535 30.77 19.81 -18.32
C PRO A 535 31.25 20.10 -16.90
N CYS A 536 31.84 19.10 -16.25
CA CYS A 536 32.61 19.25 -15.02
C CYS A 536 34.11 18.98 -15.30
N PRO A 537 35.05 19.24 -14.36
CA PRO A 537 36.49 19.27 -14.65
C PRO A 537 37.04 18.01 -15.35
N LYS A 538 36.48 16.84 -15.02
CA LYS A 538 36.43 15.65 -15.89
C LYS A 538 35.06 14.99 -15.74
N GLY A 539 34.33 14.89 -16.84
CA GLY A 539 33.00 14.26 -16.89
C GLY A 539 31.88 15.21 -17.31
N ILE A 540 30.64 14.73 -17.17
CA ILE A 540 29.41 15.47 -17.42
C ILE A 540 28.55 15.39 -16.15
N ALA A 541 28.10 16.55 -15.67
CA ALA A 541 27.09 16.69 -14.63
C ALA A 541 25.72 16.88 -15.28
N SER A 542 24.66 16.33 -14.69
CA SER A 542 23.28 16.51 -15.18
C SER A 542 22.35 17.09 -14.10
N PHE A 543 21.29 17.80 -14.49
CA PHE A 543 20.28 18.28 -13.55
C PHE A 543 18.90 18.24 -14.19
N HIS A 544 17.91 17.74 -13.44
CA HIS A 544 16.54 17.51 -13.92
C HIS A 544 15.56 18.57 -13.37
N CYS A 545 14.73 19.13 -14.25
CA CYS A 545 13.67 20.07 -13.93
C CYS A 545 12.33 19.33 -13.77
N LEU A 546 11.68 19.45 -12.60
CA LEU A 546 10.46 18.69 -12.31
C LEU A 546 9.22 19.20 -13.07
N TRP A 547 8.25 18.31 -13.26
CA TRP A 547 6.99 18.59 -13.97
C TRP A 547 5.97 19.39 -13.14
N SER A 548 5.87 19.11 -11.83
CA SER A 548 4.97 19.79 -10.90
C SER A 548 5.36 19.50 -9.44
N PRO A 549 5.55 20.51 -8.57
CA PRO A 549 5.76 21.91 -8.93
C PRO A 549 6.98 22.04 -9.85
N VAL A 550 6.99 23.04 -10.74
CA VAL A 550 8.14 23.24 -11.64
C VAL A 550 9.26 23.93 -10.88
N GLN A 551 10.18 23.10 -10.40
CA GLN A 551 11.40 23.47 -9.70
C GLN A 551 12.49 22.46 -10.04
N TRP A 552 13.75 22.83 -9.85
CA TRP A 552 14.85 21.88 -9.92
C TRP A 552 14.65 20.72 -8.93
N ASN A 553 15.11 19.52 -9.28
CA ASN A 553 15.05 18.36 -8.39
C ASN A 553 15.64 18.73 -7.00
N PRO A 554 14.86 18.66 -5.89
CA PRO A 554 15.30 19.11 -4.58
C PRO A 554 16.43 18.26 -3.98
N ARG A 555 16.76 17.09 -4.58
CA ARG A 555 17.96 16.31 -4.23
C ARG A 555 19.27 16.95 -4.74
N GLY A 556 19.21 17.83 -5.74
CA GLY A 556 20.37 18.44 -6.39
C GLY A 556 20.70 17.84 -7.77
N PRO A 557 21.79 18.32 -8.41
CA PRO A 557 22.29 17.77 -9.67
C PRO A 557 23.01 16.42 -9.44
N ASP A 558 23.02 15.56 -10.45
CA ASP A 558 23.80 14.33 -10.45
C ASP A 558 25.22 14.61 -10.95
N LEU A 559 26.19 14.33 -10.09
CA LEU A 559 27.63 14.49 -10.29
C LEU A 559 28.37 13.14 -10.33
N SER A 560 27.66 12.02 -10.42
CA SER A 560 28.22 10.65 -10.44
C SER A 560 29.33 10.43 -11.48
N ASN A 561 29.28 11.12 -12.63
CA ASN A 561 30.31 11.04 -13.67
C ASN A 561 31.46 12.06 -13.49
N CYS A 562 31.44 12.89 -12.45
CA CYS A 562 32.44 13.94 -12.22
C CYS A 562 33.60 13.46 -11.33
N THR A 563 34.79 13.36 -11.91
CA THR A 563 35.99 12.80 -11.27
C THR A 563 37.14 13.80 -11.13
N SER A 564 37.95 13.60 -10.10
CA SER A 564 39.21 14.31 -9.85
C SER A 564 40.34 13.78 -10.73
N PRO A 565 41.37 14.59 -11.05
CA PRO A 565 42.50 14.16 -11.88
C PRO A 565 43.26 12.93 -11.34
N TRP A 566 43.29 12.73 -10.02
CA TRP A 566 44.02 11.63 -9.39
C TRP A 566 43.42 10.25 -9.68
N VAL A 567 42.12 10.13 -9.95
CA VAL A 567 41.46 8.85 -10.30
C VAL A 567 42.12 8.22 -11.53
N ASN A 568 42.46 9.06 -12.53
CA ASN A 568 43.15 8.64 -13.73
C ASN A 568 44.63 8.28 -13.48
N GLN A 569 45.29 8.95 -12.52
CA GLN A 569 46.68 8.63 -12.13
C GLN A 569 46.76 7.26 -11.45
N VAL A 570 45.81 6.96 -10.56
CA VAL A 570 45.68 5.64 -9.91
C VAL A 570 45.36 4.55 -10.96
N SER A 571 44.45 4.80 -11.89
CA SER A 571 44.15 3.87 -13.00
C SER A 571 45.36 3.63 -13.93
N GLN A 572 46.21 4.63 -14.16
CA GLN A 572 47.46 4.47 -14.91
C GLN A 572 48.48 3.60 -14.15
N LYS A 573 48.60 3.74 -12.82
CA LYS A 573 49.46 2.89 -11.97
C LYS A 573 49.01 1.43 -11.90
N ILE A 574 47.70 1.18 -11.94
CA ILE A 574 47.13 -0.16 -12.13
C ILE A 574 47.63 -0.75 -13.46
N LYS A 575 47.52 0.00 -14.56
CA LYS A 575 47.98 -0.43 -15.89
C LYS A 575 49.50 -0.61 -16.01
N SER A 576 50.30 0.04 -15.16
CA SER A 576 51.75 -0.18 -15.09
C SER A 576 52.17 -1.37 -14.21
N GLY A 577 51.23 -2.10 -13.60
CA GLY A 577 51.52 -3.31 -12.82
C GLY A 577 52.18 -3.08 -11.46
N GLU A 578 51.92 -1.95 -10.79
CA GLU A 578 52.45 -1.71 -9.44
C GLU A 578 51.81 -2.67 -8.40
N ASN A 579 52.40 -2.79 -7.21
CA ASN A 579 51.85 -3.66 -6.17
C ASN A 579 50.52 -3.12 -5.64
N ALA A 580 49.50 -3.97 -5.56
CA ALA A 580 48.14 -3.54 -5.19
C ALA A 580 48.04 -2.87 -3.81
N ALA A 581 48.87 -3.29 -2.84
CA ALA A 581 48.90 -2.67 -1.51
C ALA A 581 49.53 -1.27 -1.51
N ASN A 582 50.48 -0.98 -2.42
CA ASN A 582 51.02 0.38 -2.60
C ASN A 582 49.93 1.31 -3.16
N ILE A 583 49.25 0.87 -4.23
CA ILE A 583 48.22 1.68 -4.90
C ILE A 583 47.04 1.94 -3.95
N ALA A 584 46.62 0.94 -3.15
CA ALA A 584 45.64 1.15 -2.09
C ALA A 584 46.11 2.17 -1.03
N GLY A 585 47.41 2.17 -0.69
CA GLY A 585 48.04 3.16 0.17
C GLY A 585 48.00 4.59 -0.38
N GLU A 586 48.06 4.75 -1.70
CA GLU A 586 47.88 6.04 -2.38
C GLU A 586 46.41 6.45 -2.47
N LEU A 587 45.50 5.51 -2.77
CA LEU A 587 44.04 5.74 -2.79
C LEU A 587 43.54 6.26 -1.43
N LYS A 588 44.03 5.67 -0.33
CA LYS A 588 43.86 6.16 1.04
C LYS A 588 44.34 7.61 1.24
N ASN A 589 45.44 8.00 0.60
CA ASN A 589 45.97 9.36 0.74
C ASN A 589 45.18 10.37 -0.10
N HIS A 590 44.70 9.98 -1.29
CA HIS A 590 43.84 10.84 -2.12
C HIS A 590 42.45 11.06 -1.51
N THR A 591 41.81 10.01 -0.97
CA THR A 591 40.45 10.08 -0.38
C THR A 591 40.36 10.89 0.92
N ARG A 592 41.50 11.17 1.59
CA ARG A 592 41.59 12.15 2.70
C ARG A 592 41.26 13.58 2.27
N GLY A 593 41.45 13.91 1.00
CA GLY A 593 41.07 15.21 0.44
C GLY A 593 39.56 15.38 0.32
N ARG A 594 39.12 16.49 -0.31
CA ARG A 594 37.74 16.58 -0.79
C ARG A 594 37.56 15.60 -1.95
N VAL A 595 36.49 14.81 -1.88
CA VAL A 595 36.07 13.85 -2.92
C VAL A 595 34.77 14.33 -3.54
N HIS A 596 34.60 14.19 -4.85
CA HIS A 596 33.35 14.43 -5.57
C HIS A 596 32.54 13.13 -5.68
N ALA A 597 31.28 13.21 -6.11
CA ALA A 597 30.41 12.05 -6.32
C ALA A 597 31.08 10.94 -7.16
N GLY A 598 31.64 11.27 -8.33
CA GLY A 598 32.36 10.30 -9.16
C GLY A 598 33.70 9.84 -8.58
N ASP A 599 34.32 10.58 -7.64
CA ASP A 599 35.48 10.08 -6.90
C ASP A 599 35.09 8.96 -5.93
N VAL A 600 33.88 9.01 -5.36
CA VAL A 600 33.35 7.97 -4.46
C VAL A 600 33.12 6.67 -5.23
N SER A 601 32.30 6.69 -6.28
CA SER A 601 32.02 5.48 -7.09
C SER A 601 33.27 4.92 -7.76
N SER A 602 34.16 5.79 -8.27
CA SER A 602 35.45 5.36 -8.80
C SER A 602 36.37 4.76 -7.73
N SER A 603 36.38 5.26 -6.50
CA SER A 603 37.19 4.69 -5.42
C SER A 603 36.78 3.25 -5.12
N VAL A 604 35.47 2.96 -5.05
CA VAL A 604 34.98 1.60 -4.76
C VAL A 604 35.32 0.64 -5.91
N ARG A 605 35.07 1.05 -7.17
CA ARG A 605 35.46 0.29 -8.37
C ARG A 605 36.98 0.06 -8.48
N LEU A 606 37.80 0.99 -8.00
CA LEU A 606 39.26 0.83 -7.92
C LEU A 606 39.69 -0.15 -6.81
N ILE A 607 39.00 -0.20 -5.67
CA ILE A 607 39.28 -1.18 -4.61
C ILE A 607 39.01 -2.60 -5.13
N GLU A 608 37.91 -2.80 -5.86
CA GLU A 608 37.58 -4.08 -6.52
C GLU A 608 38.69 -4.54 -7.48
N GLN A 609 39.07 -3.70 -8.44
CA GLN A 609 40.15 -4.01 -9.39
C GLN A 609 41.48 -4.31 -8.68
N LEU A 610 41.80 -3.59 -7.61
CA LEU A 610 42.98 -3.84 -6.80
C LEU A 610 42.90 -5.15 -5.99
N LEU A 611 41.70 -5.63 -5.67
CA LEU A 611 41.51 -6.90 -4.95
C LEU A 611 41.83 -8.10 -5.85
N ASP A 612 41.35 -8.09 -7.10
CA ASP A 612 41.64 -9.15 -8.08
C ASP A 612 43.13 -9.18 -8.44
N ILE A 613 43.74 -8.00 -8.64
CA ILE A 613 45.19 -7.87 -8.85
C ILE A 613 45.96 -8.35 -7.62
N LEU A 614 45.46 -8.09 -6.41
CA LEU A 614 46.08 -8.59 -5.18
C LEU A 614 46.02 -10.13 -5.13
N ASP A 615 44.87 -10.78 -5.38
CA ASP A 615 44.84 -12.25 -5.36
C ASP A 615 45.74 -12.83 -6.45
N ALA A 616 45.78 -12.28 -7.66
CA ALA A 616 46.74 -12.70 -8.69
C ALA A 616 48.22 -12.58 -8.20
N GLN A 617 48.57 -11.48 -7.53
CA GLN A 617 49.89 -11.29 -6.92
C GLN A 617 50.17 -12.27 -5.75
N LEU A 618 49.14 -12.73 -5.02
CA LEU A 618 49.25 -13.73 -3.95
C LEU A 618 49.29 -15.17 -4.49
N GLN A 619 48.59 -15.46 -5.58
CA GLN A 619 48.63 -16.76 -6.28
C GLN A 619 50.04 -17.04 -6.81
N ALA A 620 50.72 -16.05 -7.37
CA ALA A 620 52.13 -16.13 -7.77
C ALA A 620 53.10 -16.39 -6.58
N LEU A 621 52.67 -16.10 -5.35
CA LEU A 621 53.42 -16.36 -4.11
C LEU A 621 53.02 -17.66 -3.40
N ARG A 622 52.28 -18.57 -4.05
CA ARG A 622 51.95 -19.89 -3.48
C ARG A 622 53.24 -20.68 -3.13
N PRO A 623 53.29 -21.36 -1.97
CA PRO A 623 54.40 -22.23 -1.60
C PRO A 623 54.43 -23.47 -2.51
N GLY A 624 55.64 -23.98 -2.79
CA GLY A 624 55.83 -25.11 -3.70
C GLY A 624 56.42 -26.34 -3.00
N ASN A 625 55.91 -27.52 -3.33
CA ASN A 625 56.37 -28.81 -2.77
C ASN A 625 57.85 -29.15 -3.08
N LYS A 626 58.49 -28.41 -4.00
CA LYS A 626 59.90 -28.54 -4.39
C LYS A 626 60.81 -27.44 -3.81
N GLU A 627 60.29 -26.54 -2.97
CA GLU A 627 61.05 -25.45 -2.35
C GLU A 627 61.39 -25.73 -0.87
N SER A 628 62.51 -25.16 -0.40
CA SER A 628 62.94 -25.29 0.99
C SER A 628 61.95 -24.63 1.97
N ALA A 629 61.82 -25.20 3.17
CA ALA A 629 60.88 -24.73 4.19
C ALA A 629 61.03 -23.23 4.50
N ALA A 630 62.26 -22.73 4.60
CA ALA A 630 62.53 -21.30 4.82
C ALA A 630 62.05 -20.40 3.66
N ARG A 631 62.15 -20.86 2.41
CA ARG A 631 61.66 -20.11 1.23
C ARG A 631 60.13 -20.08 1.19
N ASN A 632 59.48 -21.20 1.49
CA ASN A 632 58.03 -21.29 1.63
C ASN A 632 57.50 -20.42 2.79
N TYR A 633 58.17 -20.43 3.95
CA TYR A 633 57.84 -19.55 5.09
C TYR A 633 57.96 -18.06 4.71
N ASN A 634 59.06 -17.66 4.04
CA ASN A 634 59.24 -16.28 3.59
C ASN A 634 58.18 -15.83 2.56
N LYS A 635 57.76 -16.72 1.65
CA LYS A 635 56.63 -16.47 0.73
C LYS A 635 55.34 -16.22 1.49
N LEU A 636 55.01 -17.08 2.46
CA LEU A 636 53.77 -16.99 3.24
C LEU A 636 53.76 -15.75 4.15
N GLN A 637 54.89 -15.42 4.80
CA GLN A 637 55.02 -14.18 5.56
C GLN A 637 54.91 -12.93 4.68
N LYS A 638 55.41 -12.97 3.42
CA LYS A 638 55.18 -11.88 2.45
C LYS A 638 53.70 -11.76 2.08
N ARG A 639 53.01 -12.87 1.85
CA ARG A 639 51.55 -12.90 1.55
C ARG A 639 50.75 -12.25 2.68
N GLU A 640 50.97 -12.62 3.94
CA GLU A 640 50.29 -11.97 5.07
C GLU A 640 50.56 -10.45 5.11
N ARG A 641 51.83 -10.04 5.02
CA ARG A 641 52.20 -8.60 5.07
C ARG A 641 51.53 -7.79 3.97
N THR A 642 51.47 -8.30 2.74
CA THR A 642 50.82 -7.61 1.61
C THR A 642 49.30 -7.56 1.79
N CYS A 643 48.65 -8.65 2.23
CA CYS A 643 47.20 -8.64 2.53
C CYS A 643 46.86 -7.64 3.64
N ARG A 644 47.62 -7.68 4.75
CA ARG A 644 47.42 -6.82 5.92
C ARG A 644 47.58 -5.34 5.54
N ALA A 645 48.64 -5.00 4.79
CA ALA A 645 48.88 -3.63 4.33
C ALA A 645 47.78 -3.13 3.37
N TYR A 646 47.30 -3.97 2.46
CA TYR A 646 46.17 -3.64 1.58
C TYR A 646 44.89 -3.39 2.38
N ILE A 647 44.49 -4.32 3.26
CA ILE A 647 43.24 -4.16 4.05
C ILE A 647 43.31 -2.93 4.96
N GLN A 648 44.42 -2.66 5.63
CA GLN A 648 44.58 -1.43 6.44
C GLN A 648 44.52 -0.14 5.61
N ALA A 649 44.92 -0.18 4.34
CA ALA A 649 44.75 0.94 3.42
C ALA A 649 43.29 1.08 2.94
N VAL A 650 42.62 -0.03 2.65
CA VAL A 650 41.22 -0.05 2.22
C VAL A 650 40.27 0.35 3.35
N VAL A 651 40.40 -0.19 4.56
CA VAL A 651 39.60 0.20 5.75
C VAL A 651 39.67 1.71 5.96
N GLN A 652 40.87 2.30 5.88
CA GLN A 652 41.05 3.75 6.02
C GLN A 652 40.56 4.55 4.79
N THR A 653 40.49 3.93 3.61
CA THR A 653 39.82 4.51 2.43
C THR A 653 38.30 4.54 2.64
N VAL A 654 37.70 3.45 3.15
CA VAL A 654 36.27 3.39 3.46
C VAL A 654 35.92 4.37 4.59
N ASP A 655 36.77 4.51 5.61
CA ASP A 655 36.62 5.52 6.67
C ASP A 655 36.61 6.96 6.09
N ASN A 656 37.55 7.26 5.18
CA ASN A 656 37.56 8.54 4.47
C ASN A 656 36.28 8.79 3.66
N LEU A 657 35.70 7.74 3.04
CA LEU A 657 34.51 7.84 2.20
C LEU A 657 33.20 7.91 3.01
N LEU A 658 33.14 7.36 4.22
CA LEU A 658 31.95 7.35 5.08
C LEU A 658 31.93 8.46 6.15
N ARG A 659 32.97 9.29 6.22
CA ARG A 659 33.00 10.48 7.09
C ARG A 659 31.92 11.49 6.71
N SER A 660 31.43 12.24 7.70
CA SER A 660 30.32 13.21 7.56
C SER A 660 30.47 14.18 6.37
N GLU A 661 31.67 14.72 6.13
CA GLU A 661 31.95 15.62 4.99
C GLU A 661 31.72 14.96 3.63
N ALA A 662 32.04 13.67 3.49
CA ALA A 662 31.94 12.95 2.22
C ALA A 662 30.50 12.54 1.91
N LEU A 663 29.61 12.47 2.92
CA LEU A 663 28.19 12.12 2.75
C LEU A 663 27.44 13.12 1.85
N GLU A 664 27.89 14.37 1.73
CA GLU A 664 27.35 15.31 0.74
C GLU A 664 27.67 14.86 -0.69
N SER A 665 28.91 14.41 -0.94
CA SER A 665 29.33 13.87 -2.23
C SER A 665 28.63 12.56 -2.59
N TRP A 666 28.23 11.73 -1.61
CA TRP A 666 27.34 10.60 -1.86
C TRP A 666 25.92 11.06 -2.26
N ARG A 667 25.39 12.11 -1.63
CA ARG A 667 24.05 12.66 -1.94
C ARG A 667 23.96 13.29 -3.33
N ASP A 668 25.08 13.77 -3.85
CA ASP A 668 25.23 14.28 -5.22
C ASP A 668 25.31 13.18 -6.31
N MET A 669 25.13 11.90 -5.96
CA MET A 669 24.87 10.81 -6.91
C MET A 669 23.36 10.51 -7.03
N ASN A 670 22.91 9.99 -8.18
CA ASN A 670 21.57 9.40 -8.31
C ASN A 670 21.36 8.21 -7.35
N VAL A 671 20.10 7.92 -6.98
CA VAL A 671 19.69 6.88 -6.00
C VAL A 671 20.20 5.50 -6.40
N THR A 672 20.18 5.18 -7.69
CA THR A 672 20.67 3.91 -8.24
C THR A 672 22.19 3.77 -8.06
N GLU A 673 22.97 4.80 -8.39
CA GLU A 673 24.43 4.79 -8.22
C GLU A 673 24.83 4.84 -6.74
N GLN A 674 24.04 5.48 -5.86
CA GLN A 674 24.19 5.39 -4.40
C GLN A 674 24.05 3.93 -3.93
N ALA A 675 22.95 3.26 -4.29
CA ALA A 675 22.68 1.89 -3.88
C ALA A 675 23.68 0.88 -4.48
N HIS A 676 24.06 1.05 -5.74
CA HIS A 676 25.08 0.25 -6.43
C HIS A 676 26.46 0.41 -5.77
N THR A 677 26.92 1.66 -5.57
CA THR A 677 28.22 1.95 -4.93
C THR A 677 28.26 1.46 -3.48
N ALA A 678 27.16 1.61 -2.73
CA ALA A 678 27.06 1.12 -1.36
C ALA A 678 27.03 -0.41 -1.26
N THR A 679 26.39 -1.09 -2.21
CA THR A 679 26.37 -2.57 -2.28
C THR A 679 27.73 -3.13 -2.66
N LEU A 680 28.38 -2.55 -3.68
CA LEU A 680 29.74 -2.92 -4.08
C LEU A 680 30.75 -2.71 -2.94
N LEU A 681 30.58 -1.66 -2.13
CA LEU A 681 31.41 -1.42 -0.94
C LEU A 681 31.29 -2.54 0.10
N LEU A 682 30.08 -3.02 0.40
CA LEU A 682 29.85 -4.14 1.32
C LEU A 682 30.54 -5.42 0.81
N ASP A 683 30.29 -5.74 -0.46
CA ASP A 683 30.75 -6.95 -1.12
C ASP A 683 32.29 -7.00 -1.23
N VAL A 684 32.92 -5.94 -1.73
CA VAL A 684 34.38 -5.87 -1.92
C VAL A 684 35.12 -5.92 -0.56
N MET A 685 34.55 -5.32 0.48
CA MET A 685 35.10 -5.42 1.84
C MET A 685 35.01 -6.85 2.40
N GLU A 686 33.89 -7.55 2.19
CA GLU A 686 33.76 -8.97 2.57
C GLU A 686 34.75 -9.86 1.79
N LYS A 687 34.81 -9.70 0.46
CA LYS A 687 35.77 -10.39 -0.42
C LYS A 687 37.22 -10.16 0.08
N GLY A 688 37.57 -8.92 0.44
CA GLY A 688 38.89 -8.55 0.98
C GLY A 688 39.19 -9.14 2.36
N ALA A 689 38.24 -9.08 3.30
CA ALA A 689 38.40 -9.65 4.64
C ALA A 689 38.63 -11.17 4.62
N PHE A 690 37.92 -11.89 3.75
CA PHE A 690 38.17 -13.32 3.54
C PHE A 690 39.47 -13.62 2.80
N LEU A 691 39.93 -12.73 1.89
CA LEU A 691 41.27 -12.86 1.30
C LEU A 691 42.36 -12.75 2.38
N LEU A 692 42.24 -11.82 3.33
CA LEU A 692 43.13 -11.74 4.49
C LEU A 692 43.04 -12.99 5.38
N ALA A 693 41.84 -13.46 5.70
CA ALA A 693 41.61 -14.70 6.47
C ALA A 693 42.20 -15.96 5.78
N ASN A 694 42.41 -15.93 4.47
CA ASN A 694 43.05 -17.00 3.68
C ASN A 694 44.58 -16.87 3.58
N ASN A 695 45.17 -15.79 4.09
CA ASN A 695 46.60 -15.48 3.95
C ASN A 695 47.33 -15.13 5.26
N MET A 696 46.63 -14.97 6.39
CA MET A 696 47.20 -14.65 7.70
C MET A 696 47.48 -15.90 8.56
N TYR A 697 48.52 -15.83 9.40
CA TYR A 697 48.86 -16.86 10.39
C TYR A 697 48.30 -16.60 11.79
N GLY A 698 47.93 -15.36 12.11
CA GLY A 698 47.37 -15.01 13.43
C GLY A 698 45.94 -15.50 13.62
N ASN A 699 45.58 -15.83 14.86
CA ASN A 699 44.22 -16.26 15.21
C ASN A 699 43.16 -15.14 15.10
N SER A 700 43.59 -13.88 15.06
CA SER A 700 42.71 -12.73 14.82
C SER A 700 43.41 -11.55 14.17
N PHE A 701 42.61 -10.68 13.56
CA PHE A 701 42.96 -9.36 13.04
C PHE A 701 41.82 -8.39 13.37
N THR A 702 42.16 -7.20 13.84
CA THR A 702 41.22 -6.16 14.28
C THR A 702 41.68 -4.81 13.72
N ASP A 703 40.80 -4.08 13.03
CA ASP A 703 41.07 -2.72 12.57
C ASP A 703 39.84 -1.84 12.85
N HIS A 704 40.04 -0.77 13.60
CA HIS A 704 38.98 0.11 14.11
C HIS A 704 39.22 1.53 13.62
N ALA A 705 38.32 2.02 12.78
CA ALA A 705 38.33 3.38 12.25
C ALA A 705 37.08 4.15 12.72
N ALA A 706 36.96 5.44 12.39
CA ALA A 706 35.87 6.25 12.93
C ALA A 706 34.50 5.76 12.43
N ASN A 707 34.38 5.47 11.14
CA ASN A 707 33.13 5.13 10.45
C ASN A 707 33.02 3.65 10.04
N ILE A 708 34.08 2.85 10.25
CA ILE A 708 34.09 1.41 9.97
C ILE A 708 34.92 0.64 11.01
N ASP A 709 34.37 -0.47 11.48
CA ASP A 709 35.06 -1.44 12.35
C ASP A 709 35.11 -2.81 11.64
N LEU A 710 36.27 -3.47 11.63
CA LEU A 710 36.51 -4.79 11.01
C LEU A 710 37.23 -5.73 11.98
N GLU A 711 36.64 -6.87 12.29
CA GLU A 711 37.29 -7.97 13.02
C GLU A 711 37.24 -9.27 12.21
N VAL A 712 38.36 -9.98 12.14
CA VAL A 712 38.54 -11.26 11.41
C VAL A 712 39.14 -12.28 12.36
N TYR A 713 38.51 -13.44 12.48
CA TYR A 713 38.92 -14.52 13.40
C TYR A 713 39.20 -15.83 12.65
N ILE A 714 40.27 -16.51 13.05
CA ILE A 714 40.59 -17.89 12.66
C ILE A 714 40.62 -18.73 13.94
N MET A 715 39.65 -19.64 14.08
CA MET A 715 39.47 -20.45 15.29
C MET A 715 39.69 -21.93 15.00
N ASN A 716 40.46 -22.60 15.86
CA ASN A 716 40.52 -24.06 15.90
C ASN A 716 39.29 -24.63 16.64
N THR A 717 38.52 -25.50 15.98
CA THR A 717 37.32 -26.15 16.55
C THR A 717 37.61 -27.36 17.44
N GLU A 718 38.86 -27.84 17.48
CA GLU A 718 39.32 -28.93 18.38
C GLU A 718 39.36 -28.48 19.86
N VAL A 719 39.43 -27.18 20.10
CA VAL A 719 39.44 -26.56 21.44
C VAL A 719 38.02 -26.21 21.87
N GLU A 720 37.78 -26.11 23.18
CA GLU A 720 36.50 -25.62 23.70
C GLU A 720 36.30 -24.13 23.40
N LEU A 721 35.52 -23.86 22.35
CA LEU A 721 35.15 -22.51 21.92
C LEU A 721 34.09 -21.88 22.83
N LYS A 722 34.23 -20.57 23.05
CA LYS A 722 33.22 -19.69 23.64
C LYS A 722 32.44 -18.96 22.54
N ASP A 723 31.30 -18.40 22.91
CA ASP A 723 30.52 -17.54 22.00
C ASP A 723 31.33 -16.30 21.61
N LEU A 724 31.24 -15.91 20.34
CA LEU A 724 31.87 -14.69 19.82
C LEU A 724 30.92 -13.52 19.96
N ALA A 725 31.38 -12.43 20.56
CA ALA A 725 30.75 -11.11 20.47
C ALA A 725 31.63 -10.17 19.65
N PHE A 726 31.01 -9.31 18.84
CA PHE A 726 31.67 -8.22 18.11
C PHE A 726 30.95 -6.89 18.37
N PRO A 727 31.67 -5.77 18.56
CA PRO A 727 33.11 -5.69 18.81
C PRO A 727 33.45 -6.02 20.28
N GLN A 728 34.66 -6.53 20.55
CA GLN A 728 34.97 -7.07 21.89
C GLN A 728 35.32 -6.03 22.97
N ASN A 729 35.95 -4.91 22.60
CA ASN A 729 36.65 -4.02 23.56
C ASN A 729 36.23 -2.53 23.52
N SER A 730 35.14 -2.19 22.81
CA SER A 730 34.70 -0.80 22.63
C SER A 730 33.19 -0.64 22.90
N PRO A 731 32.74 0.45 23.56
CA PRO A 731 31.33 0.78 23.66
C PRO A 731 30.81 1.21 22.28
N SER A 732 30.22 0.27 21.56
CA SER A 732 29.81 0.41 20.16
C SER A 732 28.32 0.73 20.02
N ASP A 733 27.98 1.48 18.97
CA ASP A 733 26.60 1.74 18.53
C ASP A 733 25.90 0.49 17.95
N GLY A 734 26.62 -0.63 17.83
CA GLY A 734 26.08 -1.92 17.41
C GLY A 734 26.90 -3.10 17.95
N SER A 735 26.22 -4.21 18.26
CA SER A 735 26.86 -5.47 18.67
C SER A 735 26.17 -6.68 18.07
N ILE A 736 26.92 -7.76 17.83
CA ILE A 736 26.41 -9.05 17.28
C ILE A 736 27.09 -10.22 17.99
N GLN A 737 26.34 -11.30 18.19
CA GLN A 737 26.76 -12.49 18.93
C GLN A 737 26.52 -13.78 18.14
N LEU A 738 27.57 -14.58 17.98
CA LEU A 738 27.59 -15.87 17.28
C LEU A 738 27.91 -17.01 18.24
N SER A 739 27.04 -18.02 18.29
CA SER A 739 27.22 -19.14 19.23
C SER A 739 28.40 -20.05 18.88
N ALA A 740 29.08 -20.58 19.91
CA ALA A 740 30.13 -21.57 19.76
C ALA A 740 29.65 -22.85 19.03
N SER A 741 28.38 -23.22 19.22
CA SER A 741 27.70 -24.29 18.47
C SER A 741 27.63 -23.98 16.97
N THR A 742 27.28 -22.75 16.59
CA THR A 742 27.24 -22.31 15.20
C THR A 742 28.63 -22.37 14.57
N VAL A 743 29.67 -21.90 15.29
CA VAL A 743 31.06 -21.99 14.83
C VAL A 743 31.46 -23.46 14.62
N LYS A 744 31.24 -24.33 15.60
CA LYS A 744 31.58 -25.77 15.50
C LYS A 744 30.86 -26.46 14.33
N GLN A 745 29.58 -26.13 14.07
CA GLN A 745 28.82 -26.68 12.93
C GLN A 745 29.49 -26.41 11.58
N TYR A 746 30.14 -25.27 11.41
CA TYR A 746 30.70 -24.83 10.12
C TYR A 746 32.19 -25.14 9.91
N SER A 747 32.82 -25.90 10.82
CA SER A 747 34.25 -26.26 10.92
C SER A 747 35.06 -26.24 9.60
N ARG A 748 35.19 -27.39 8.91
CA ARG A 748 36.17 -27.69 7.82
C ARG A 748 37.62 -27.71 8.30
N ASN A 749 38.30 -28.86 8.13
CA ASN A 749 39.73 -29.04 8.42
C ASN A 749 40.19 -28.57 9.82
N GLY A 750 39.28 -28.59 10.80
CA GLY A 750 39.51 -28.09 12.15
C GLY A 750 39.49 -26.56 12.32
N GLN A 751 39.28 -25.76 11.25
CA GLN A 751 39.44 -24.29 11.31
C GLN A 751 38.27 -23.51 10.70
N VAL A 752 37.68 -22.61 11.48
CA VAL A 752 36.62 -21.68 11.02
C VAL A 752 37.16 -20.28 10.84
N LYS A 753 36.81 -19.63 9.73
CA LYS A 753 37.07 -18.22 9.45
C LYS A 753 35.78 -17.43 9.57
N VAL A 754 35.78 -16.46 10.48
CA VAL A 754 34.65 -15.56 10.75
C VAL A 754 35.08 -14.13 10.46
N VAL A 755 34.22 -13.37 9.79
CA VAL A 755 34.39 -11.93 9.53
C VAL A 755 33.22 -11.19 10.16
N PHE A 756 33.51 -10.11 10.87
CA PHE A 756 32.54 -9.14 11.39
C PHE A 756 32.88 -7.73 10.90
N MET A 757 31.86 -6.97 10.52
CA MET A 757 32.01 -5.57 10.10
C MET A 757 30.88 -4.70 10.64
N LEU A 758 31.17 -3.44 10.95
CA LEU A 758 30.17 -2.42 11.29
C LEU A 758 30.42 -1.18 10.41
N TYR A 759 29.43 -0.76 9.65
CA TYR A 759 29.48 0.40 8.78
C TYR A 759 28.57 1.51 9.31
N LYS A 760 29.17 2.63 9.69
CA LYS A 760 28.47 3.83 10.13
C LYS A 760 28.11 4.66 8.90
N ASN A 761 26.98 5.38 8.96
CA ASN A 761 26.42 6.23 7.89
C ASN A 761 25.99 5.53 6.57
N LEU A 762 26.60 4.40 6.18
CA LEU A 762 26.34 3.69 4.91
C LEU A 762 24.85 3.35 4.66
N GLY A 763 24.09 3.07 5.74
CA GLY A 763 22.68 2.68 5.65
C GLY A 763 21.77 3.69 4.94
N SER A 764 22.11 4.98 4.89
CA SER A 764 21.31 6.00 4.19
C SER A 764 21.39 5.94 2.66
N PHE A 765 22.28 5.12 2.10
CA PHE A 765 22.48 4.97 0.64
C PHE A 765 21.90 3.67 0.07
N LEU A 766 21.39 2.78 0.93
CA LEU A 766 20.79 1.50 0.56
C LEU A 766 19.26 1.64 0.47
N SER A 767 18.73 1.70 -0.76
CA SER A 767 17.33 2.09 -1.01
C SER A 767 16.29 1.23 -0.26
N THR A 768 15.28 1.90 0.30
CA THR A 768 14.14 1.30 1.00
C THR A 768 12.91 1.11 0.11
N GLU A 769 12.95 1.52 -1.16
CA GLU A 769 11.80 1.56 -2.09
C GLU A 769 11.16 0.17 -2.32
N ASN A 770 11.97 -0.90 -2.31
CA ASN A 770 11.53 -2.30 -2.51
C ASN A 770 11.59 -3.14 -1.22
N ALA A 771 11.49 -2.53 -0.04
CA ALA A 771 11.66 -3.24 1.23
C ALA A 771 10.49 -4.19 1.56
N THR A 772 10.78 -5.47 1.82
CA THR A 772 9.75 -6.51 2.09
C THR A 772 9.28 -6.50 3.55
N ILE A 773 8.75 -5.36 3.99
CA ILE A 773 8.21 -5.16 5.35
C ILE A 773 6.72 -5.41 5.38
N LYS A 774 6.28 -6.30 6.29
CA LYS A 774 4.86 -6.47 6.63
C LYS A 774 4.41 -5.29 7.49
N MET A 775 3.90 -4.24 6.85
CA MET A 775 3.20 -3.16 7.54
C MET A 775 1.77 -3.60 7.85
N GLU A 776 1.33 -3.47 9.10
CA GLU A 776 -0.08 -3.60 9.44
C GLU A 776 -0.87 -2.40 8.85
N VAL A 777 -2.11 -2.67 8.42
CA VAL A 777 -2.73 -1.97 7.30
C VAL A 777 -3.14 -0.52 7.60
N GLY A 778 -2.91 0.38 6.63
CA GLY A 778 -3.51 1.71 6.62
C GLY A 778 -3.09 2.56 5.40
N PRO A 779 -3.84 2.53 4.28
CA PRO A 779 -3.56 3.35 3.11
C PRO A 779 -3.96 4.82 3.33
N GLY A 780 -3.05 5.60 3.92
CA GLY A 780 -3.20 7.05 4.10
C GLY A 780 -2.62 7.85 2.94
N PRO A 781 -3.23 8.97 2.48
CA PRO A 781 -2.70 9.82 1.41
C PRO A 781 -1.45 10.66 1.78
N GLY A 782 -0.68 10.24 2.78
CA GLY A 782 0.58 10.85 3.19
C GLY A 782 1.66 9.76 3.25
N GLY A 783 2.73 9.95 2.46
CA GLY A 783 3.78 8.94 2.32
C GLY A 783 4.53 8.68 3.62
N ARG A 784 4.21 7.57 4.29
CA ARG A 784 4.99 7.05 5.44
C ARG A 784 6.35 6.59 4.94
N SER A 785 7.35 7.45 5.00
CA SER A 785 8.71 7.13 4.56
C SER A 785 9.32 6.03 5.45
N LEU A 786 9.89 5.02 4.80
CA LEU A 786 10.63 3.95 5.44
C LEU A 786 12.11 4.27 5.39
N ALA A 787 12.76 4.37 6.57
CA ALA A 787 14.16 4.76 6.68
C ALA A 787 14.99 3.73 7.45
N VAL A 788 16.27 3.59 7.09
CA VAL A 788 17.25 2.82 7.86
C VAL A 788 17.68 3.66 9.06
N ASN A 789 17.26 3.29 10.27
CA ASN A 789 17.51 4.06 11.50
C ASN A 789 18.59 3.43 12.39
N SER A 790 19.53 2.68 11.79
CA SER A 790 20.71 2.12 12.46
C SER A 790 21.94 2.18 11.56
N HIS A 791 23.10 1.86 12.12
CA HIS A 791 24.26 1.43 11.35
C HIS A 791 24.03 0.03 10.74
N VAL A 792 24.84 -0.34 9.75
CA VAL A 792 24.79 -1.66 9.11
C VAL A 792 25.83 -2.57 9.75
N ILE A 793 25.41 -3.71 10.30
CA ILE A 793 26.30 -4.69 10.96
C ILE A 793 26.28 -6.01 10.18
N ALA A 794 27.46 -6.57 9.90
CA ALA A 794 27.62 -7.75 9.07
C ALA A 794 28.39 -8.85 9.83
N ALA A 795 28.03 -10.09 9.57
CA ALA A 795 28.73 -11.26 10.08
C ALA A 795 28.68 -12.38 9.03
N SER A 796 29.82 -12.99 8.74
CA SER A 796 29.96 -14.02 7.69
C SER A 796 30.91 -15.15 8.11
N ILE A 797 30.69 -16.36 7.61
CA ILE A 797 31.50 -17.56 7.92
C ILE A 797 31.87 -18.30 6.63
N ASN A 798 33.15 -18.65 6.46
CA ASN A 798 33.68 -19.59 5.46
C ASN A 798 33.21 -19.43 3.98
N LYS A 799 32.80 -18.22 3.57
CA LYS A 799 32.60 -17.62 2.21
C LYS A 799 32.42 -18.50 0.95
N GLU A 800 31.75 -19.65 1.05
CA GLU A 800 31.41 -20.52 -0.10
C GLU A 800 29.96 -20.34 -0.59
N SER A 801 29.15 -19.56 0.13
CA SER A 801 27.74 -19.31 -0.19
C SER A 801 27.32 -17.94 0.31
N SER A 802 26.63 -17.15 -0.52
CA SER A 802 26.21 -15.77 -0.23
C SER A 802 25.23 -15.61 0.94
N ARG A 803 24.61 -16.70 1.43
CA ARG A 803 23.86 -16.74 2.69
C ARG A 803 24.13 -18.05 3.42
N VAL A 804 24.63 -17.98 4.65
CA VAL A 804 24.84 -19.16 5.52
C VAL A 804 23.67 -19.27 6.50
N PHE A 805 22.87 -20.33 6.42
CA PHE A 805 21.67 -20.54 7.25
C PHE A 805 22.01 -21.18 8.59
N LEU A 806 21.60 -20.55 9.70
CA LEU A 806 21.99 -20.98 11.05
C LEU A 806 20.92 -21.84 11.73
N THR A 807 21.36 -22.84 12.50
CA THR A 807 20.49 -23.65 13.37
C THR A 807 20.14 -22.91 14.66
N VAL A 808 21.16 -22.33 15.32
CA VAL A 808 21.02 -21.34 16.39
C VAL A 808 21.14 -19.95 15.73
N PRO A 809 20.10 -19.11 15.74
CA PRO A 809 20.10 -17.83 15.04
C PRO A 809 21.12 -16.85 15.62
N VAL A 810 21.64 -15.96 14.78
CA VAL A 810 22.53 -14.87 15.22
C VAL A 810 21.69 -13.81 15.93
N VAL A 811 22.20 -13.24 17.02
CA VAL A 811 21.55 -12.17 17.78
C VAL A 811 22.37 -10.89 17.67
N PHE A 812 21.73 -9.76 17.36
CA PHE A 812 22.39 -8.46 17.32
C PHE A 812 21.54 -7.37 17.97
N THR A 813 22.22 -6.37 18.55
CA THR A 813 21.62 -5.19 19.14
C THR A 813 22.17 -3.95 18.44
N LEU A 814 21.29 -3.10 17.92
CA LEU A 814 21.66 -1.89 17.18
C LEU A 814 21.02 -0.65 17.80
N LYS A 815 21.82 0.41 17.96
CA LYS A 815 21.38 1.72 18.45
C LYS A 815 20.65 2.50 17.36
N HIS A 816 19.67 3.28 17.79
CA HIS A 816 18.86 4.14 16.92
C HIS A 816 19.60 5.45 16.61
N LEU A 817 19.65 5.85 15.34
CA LEU A 817 20.33 7.09 14.92
C LEU A 817 19.48 8.34 15.23
N GLN A 818 18.16 8.22 15.06
CA GLN A 818 17.17 9.25 15.34
C GLN A 818 16.14 8.73 16.35
N LEU A 819 16.02 9.44 17.48
CA LEU A 819 15.25 9.06 18.66
C LEU A 819 13.82 9.65 18.69
N GLU A 820 13.41 10.35 17.63
CA GLU A 820 12.14 11.08 17.55
C GLU A 820 11.39 10.74 16.25
N ASN A 821 10.06 10.76 16.33
CA ASN A 821 9.08 10.56 15.26
C ASN A 821 9.17 9.23 14.46
N HIS A 822 9.92 8.26 14.98
CA HIS A 822 10.03 6.91 14.43
C HIS A 822 9.43 5.89 15.40
N PHE A 823 8.54 5.04 14.89
CA PHE A 823 7.91 3.95 15.65
C PHE A 823 7.85 2.68 14.77
N SER A 824 7.66 1.52 15.41
CA SER A 824 7.82 0.17 14.83
C SER A 824 9.19 -0.07 14.14
N PRO A 825 10.19 -0.58 14.88
CA PRO A 825 11.43 -1.08 14.29
C PRO A 825 11.24 -2.46 13.68
N ASN A 826 11.87 -2.70 12.52
CA ASN A 826 11.88 -4.01 11.87
C ASN A 826 13.30 -4.48 11.53
N CYS A 827 13.63 -5.66 12.02
CA CYS A 827 14.90 -6.34 11.81
C CYS A 827 15.02 -6.83 10.37
N SER A 828 15.94 -6.23 9.60
CA SER A 828 16.08 -6.50 8.16
C SER A 828 17.53 -6.78 7.78
N PHE A 829 17.73 -7.39 6.61
CA PHE A 829 19.03 -7.59 5.98
C PHE A 829 19.04 -7.07 4.53
N TRP A 830 20.21 -6.70 4.04
CA TRP A 830 20.39 -6.28 2.65
C TRP A 830 20.48 -7.50 1.74
N ASN A 831 19.49 -7.66 0.88
CA ASN A 831 19.38 -8.77 -0.06
C ASN A 831 19.75 -8.30 -1.47
N TYR A 832 20.98 -8.59 -1.90
CA TYR A 832 21.53 -8.14 -3.19
C TYR A 832 21.94 -9.31 -4.10
N SER A 833 22.13 -9.01 -5.38
CA SER A 833 22.75 -9.91 -6.36
C SER A 833 24.21 -9.52 -6.60
N GLU A 834 25.13 -10.48 -6.50
CA GLU A 834 26.57 -10.31 -6.79
C GLU A 834 26.85 -9.93 -8.26
N GLN A 835 25.90 -10.13 -9.18
CA GLN A 835 26.07 -9.81 -10.61
C GLN A 835 25.75 -8.35 -10.94
N SER A 836 24.69 -7.79 -10.35
CA SER A 836 24.24 -6.41 -10.63
C SER A 836 24.65 -5.40 -9.57
N MET A 837 25.10 -5.87 -8.40
CA MET A 837 25.33 -5.06 -7.19
C MET A 837 24.11 -4.20 -6.82
N MET A 838 22.90 -4.70 -7.12
CA MET A 838 21.64 -4.09 -6.72
C MET A 838 20.91 -5.01 -5.74
N GLY A 839 20.16 -4.43 -4.81
CA GLY A 839 19.48 -5.15 -3.74
C GLY A 839 18.30 -4.40 -3.15
N HIS A 840 17.70 -5.01 -2.12
CA HIS A 840 16.59 -4.47 -1.35
C HIS A 840 16.66 -4.94 0.11
N TRP A 841 16.03 -4.20 1.03
CA TRP A 841 15.90 -4.64 2.42
C TRP A 841 14.87 -5.76 2.56
N SER A 842 15.22 -6.84 3.24
CA SER A 842 14.31 -7.95 3.51
C SER A 842 14.23 -8.31 4.99
N SER A 843 13.00 -8.64 5.44
CA SER A 843 12.75 -9.16 6.79
C SER A 843 12.80 -10.70 6.87
N GLN A 844 13.07 -11.38 5.76
CA GLN A 844 12.99 -12.85 5.67
C GLN A 844 14.01 -13.56 6.58
N GLY A 845 13.51 -14.41 7.48
CA GLY A 845 14.34 -15.15 8.43
C GLY A 845 14.81 -14.32 9.64
N CYS A 846 14.46 -13.03 9.71
CA CYS A 846 14.71 -12.17 10.85
C CYS A 846 13.47 -11.99 11.73
N ARG A 847 13.70 -11.70 13.03
CA ARG A 847 12.66 -11.45 14.04
C ARG A 847 13.13 -10.39 15.02
N LEU A 848 12.20 -9.54 15.45
CA LEU A 848 12.37 -8.66 16.61
C LEU A 848 12.35 -9.52 17.88
N LEU A 849 13.30 -9.29 18.79
CA LEU A 849 13.30 -9.90 20.13
C LEU A 849 12.82 -8.90 21.20
N ASP A 850 13.41 -7.70 21.18
CA ASP A 850 13.13 -6.63 22.13
C ASP A 850 13.41 -5.26 21.48
N THR A 851 12.77 -4.20 21.97
CA THR A 851 13.07 -2.83 21.55
C THR A 851 12.79 -1.82 22.63
N ASN A 852 13.75 -0.92 22.81
CA ASN A 852 13.68 0.26 23.65
C ASN A 852 13.79 1.51 22.75
N SER A 853 13.31 2.66 23.23
CA SER A 853 13.51 3.99 22.62
C SER A 853 14.88 4.24 21.94
N THR A 854 15.96 3.67 22.47
CA THR A 854 17.34 3.89 22.03
C THR A 854 18.00 2.74 21.26
N HIS A 855 17.49 1.50 21.39
CA HIS A 855 18.13 0.30 20.86
C HIS A 855 17.10 -0.76 20.49
N THR A 856 17.38 -1.54 19.44
CA THR A 856 16.57 -2.69 19.01
C THR A 856 17.42 -3.95 18.97
N THR A 857 16.86 -5.04 19.50
CA THR A 857 17.48 -6.37 19.57
C THR A 857 16.79 -7.32 18.59
N CYS A 858 17.57 -7.93 17.70
CA CYS A 858 17.12 -8.74 16.59
C CYS A 858 17.71 -10.16 16.64
N SER A 859 17.00 -11.11 16.04
CA SER A 859 17.44 -12.49 15.85
C SER A 859 17.21 -12.93 14.40
N CYS A 860 18.24 -13.42 13.70
CA CYS A 860 18.13 -13.86 12.30
C CYS A 860 18.67 -15.29 12.09
N SER A 861 17.97 -16.10 11.29
CA SER A 861 18.34 -17.50 11.02
C SER A 861 19.37 -17.67 9.89
N HIS A 862 20.15 -16.63 9.59
CA HIS A 862 21.18 -16.63 8.56
C HIS A 862 22.25 -15.58 8.86
N LEU A 863 23.26 -15.48 8.00
CA LEU A 863 24.38 -14.55 8.06
C LEU A 863 24.49 -13.76 6.76
N THR A 864 24.38 -12.43 6.88
CA THR A 864 24.36 -11.41 5.82
C THR A 864 24.67 -10.02 6.43
N ASN A 865 24.36 -8.92 5.72
CA ASN A 865 24.46 -7.53 6.19
C ASN A 865 23.12 -7.07 6.81
N PHE A 866 23.08 -6.68 8.08
CA PHE A 866 21.86 -6.39 8.84
C PHE A 866 21.68 -4.91 9.21
N ALA A 867 20.43 -4.45 9.32
CA ALA A 867 20.06 -3.15 9.88
C ALA A 867 18.64 -3.15 10.48
N VAL A 868 18.30 -2.08 11.21
CA VAL A 868 16.95 -1.81 11.72
C VAL A 868 16.33 -0.69 10.91
N LEU A 869 15.21 -0.99 10.25
CA LEU A 869 14.41 -0.01 9.53
C LEU A 869 13.26 0.46 10.42
N MET A 870 12.83 1.70 10.27
CA MET A 870 11.70 2.27 11.02
C MET A 870 10.78 3.09 10.11
N VAL A 871 9.51 3.14 10.51
CA VAL A 871 8.51 3.98 9.86
C VAL A 871 8.62 5.39 10.43
N GLN A 872 8.92 6.35 9.57
CA GLN A 872 8.81 7.77 9.88
C GLN A 872 7.32 8.15 9.87
N HIS A 873 6.81 8.62 11.00
CA HIS A 873 5.43 9.09 11.09
C HIS A 873 5.41 10.62 11.03
N GLU A 874 5.08 11.15 9.85
CA GLU A 874 4.60 12.54 9.71
C GLU A 874 3.34 12.72 10.58
N PRO A 875 3.21 13.82 11.33
CA PRO A 875 2.07 14.04 12.22
C PRO A 875 0.77 14.18 11.40
N ASP A 876 -0.27 13.45 11.79
CA ASP A 876 -1.54 13.37 11.05
C ASP A 876 -2.22 14.75 10.89
N LEU A 877 -1.94 15.41 9.76
CA LEU A 877 -2.46 16.72 9.37
C LEU A 877 -4.00 16.76 9.45
N ILE A 878 -4.66 15.63 9.21
CA ILE A 878 -6.12 15.48 9.30
C ILE A 878 -6.62 15.64 10.74
N LEU A 879 -5.92 15.08 11.74
CA LEU A 879 -6.27 15.25 13.16
C LEU A 879 -5.99 16.71 13.61
N PHE A 880 -4.91 17.32 13.12
CA PHE A 880 -4.61 18.74 13.35
C PHE A 880 -5.68 19.68 12.76
N VAL A 881 -6.16 19.41 11.55
CA VAL A 881 -7.26 20.18 10.93
C VAL A 881 -8.58 19.97 11.67
N ILE A 882 -8.92 18.73 12.07
CA ILE A 882 -10.18 18.44 12.78
C ILE A 882 -10.20 19.05 14.19
N THR A 883 -9.07 19.01 14.93
CA THR A 883 -8.94 19.71 16.22
C THR A 883 -9.13 21.22 16.07
N TRP A 884 -8.41 21.88 15.15
CA TRP A 884 -8.51 23.33 14.95
C TRP A 884 -9.91 23.78 14.51
N VAL A 885 -10.48 23.15 13.47
CA VAL A 885 -11.81 23.53 12.95
C VAL A 885 -12.90 23.23 13.99
N GLY A 886 -12.83 22.10 14.68
CA GLY A 886 -13.80 21.73 15.72
C GLY A 886 -13.81 22.70 16.90
N ILE A 887 -12.64 23.07 17.41
CA ILE A 887 -12.53 24.01 18.55
C ILE A 887 -13.01 25.42 18.14
N ILE A 888 -12.68 25.91 16.95
CA ILE A 888 -13.17 27.21 16.47
C ILE A 888 -14.71 27.26 16.41
N ILE A 889 -15.36 26.17 15.98
CA ILE A 889 -16.82 26.07 15.95
C ILE A 889 -17.40 26.03 17.38
N SER A 890 -16.81 25.25 18.29
CA SER A 890 -17.24 25.18 19.70
C SER A 890 -17.15 26.56 20.38
N LEU A 891 -16.02 27.26 20.24
CA LEU A 891 -15.79 28.60 20.80
C LEU A 891 -16.83 29.63 20.31
N VAL A 892 -17.20 29.60 19.02
CA VAL A 892 -18.26 30.48 18.47
C VAL A 892 -19.63 30.16 19.09
N CYS A 893 -19.99 28.88 19.20
CA CYS A 893 -21.24 28.46 19.86
C CYS A 893 -21.27 28.88 21.34
N LEU A 894 -20.18 28.66 22.08
CA LEU A 894 -20.06 29.05 23.49
C LEU A 894 -20.11 30.58 23.68
N ALA A 895 -19.45 31.36 22.83
CA ALA A 895 -19.52 32.82 22.86
C ALA A 895 -20.95 33.34 22.66
N ILE A 896 -21.72 32.74 21.74
CA ILE A 896 -23.13 33.08 21.51
C ILE A 896 -23.99 32.71 22.73
N CYS A 897 -23.71 31.58 23.41
CA CYS A 897 -24.37 31.22 24.68
C CYS A 897 -24.09 32.26 25.78
N ILE A 898 -22.83 32.56 26.03
CA ILE A 898 -22.38 33.51 27.06
C ILE A 898 -22.95 34.90 26.80
N SER A 899 -22.99 35.33 25.54
CA SER A 899 -23.66 36.58 25.11
C SER A 899 -25.15 36.55 25.43
N THR A 900 -25.88 35.49 25.05
CA THR A 900 -27.32 35.33 25.29
C THR A 900 -27.66 35.42 26.78
N PHE A 901 -26.89 34.75 27.65
CA PHE A 901 -27.08 34.81 29.11
C PHE A 901 -26.65 36.14 29.75
N CYS A 902 -25.81 36.95 29.09
CA CYS A 902 -25.39 38.26 29.61
C CYS A 902 -26.30 39.41 29.17
N PHE A 903 -26.89 39.35 27.98
CA PHE A 903 -27.83 40.39 27.50
C PHE A 903 -29.24 40.25 28.08
N LEU A 904 -29.71 39.03 28.38
CA LEU A 904 -31.03 38.78 28.98
C LEU A 904 -31.06 39.04 30.51
N ARG A 905 -30.70 40.26 30.92
CA ARG A 905 -30.58 40.69 32.34
C ARG A 905 -31.83 40.48 33.22
N GLY A 906 -33.01 40.28 32.64
CA GLY A 906 -34.28 40.14 33.38
C GLY A 906 -34.55 38.76 34.02
N LEU A 907 -33.74 37.73 33.75
CA LEU A 907 -34.00 36.34 34.18
C LEU A 907 -32.78 35.69 34.84
N GLN A 908 -32.13 36.39 35.78
CA GLN A 908 -30.93 35.89 36.46
C GLN A 908 -31.25 34.92 37.62
N THR A 909 -31.69 33.70 37.27
CA THR A 909 -31.89 32.60 38.23
C THR A 909 -30.57 31.98 38.70
N ASP A 910 -30.59 31.26 39.83
CA ASP A 910 -29.43 30.48 40.30
C ASP A 910 -29.03 29.40 39.26
N ARG A 911 -30.01 28.78 38.58
CA ARG A 911 -29.76 27.84 37.45
C ARG A 911 -29.04 28.49 36.28
N ASN A 912 -29.46 29.69 35.85
CA ASN A 912 -28.81 30.41 34.76
C ASN A 912 -27.38 30.87 35.15
N THR A 913 -27.12 31.04 36.45
CA THR A 913 -25.78 31.34 36.97
C THR A 913 -24.84 30.13 36.89
N ILE A 914 -25.33 28.92 37.20
CA ILE A 914 -24.56 27.66 37.04
C ILE A 914 -24.17 27.46 35.57
N HIS A 915 -25.15 27.50 34.66
CA HIS A 915 -24.95 27.36 33.20
C HIS A 915 -23.93 28.36 32.65
N LYS A 916 -24.06 29.64 33.03
CA LYS A 916 -23.11 30.68 32.63
C LYS A 916 -21.67 30.34 33.04
N ASN A 917 -21.45 29.87 34.28
CA ASN A 917 -20.09 29.56 34.75
C ASN A 917 -19.53 28.31 34.06
N LEU A 918 -20.36 27.29 33.80
CA LEU A 918 -19.97 26.11 33.04
C LEU A 918 -19.47 26.48 31.63
N CYS A 919 -20.24 27.28 30.89
CA CYS A 919 -19.83 27.75 29.56
C CYS A 919 -18.55 28.60 29.59
N ILE A 920 -18.36 29.45 30.61
CA ILE A 920 -17.14 30.27 30.75
C ILE A 920 -15.91 29.40 31.00
N ASN A 921 -15.99 28.39 31.86
CA ASN A 921 -14.87 27.50 32.15
C ASN A 921 -14.47 26.66 30.95
N LEU A 922 -15.44 26.13 30.20
CA LEU A 922 -15.20 25.40 28.95
C LEU A 922 -14.58 26.31 27.87
N PHE A 923 -15.13 27.51 27.66
CA PHE A 923 -14.60 28.48 26.70
C PHE A 923 -13.15 28.88 27.00
N ILE A 924 -12.80 29.08 28.28
CA ILE A 924 -11.43 29.40 28.67
C ILE A 924 -10.50 28.18 28.49
N ALA A 925 -10.96 26.96 28.79
CA ALA A 925 -10.16 25.75 28.58
C ALA A 925 -9.87 25.50 27.09
N GLU A 926 -10.89 25.60 26.22
CA GLU A 926 -10.75 25.49 24.76
C GLU A 926 -9.82 26.59 24.20
N LEU A 927 -9.98 27.84 24.64
CA LEU A 927 -9.15 28.96 24.20
C LEU A 927 -7.69 28.80 24.63
N LEU A 928 -7.45 28.37 25.86
CA LEU A 928 -6.10 28.07 26.35
C LEU A 928 -5.44 26.96 25.53
N PHE A 929 -6.19 25.90 25.15
CA PHE A 929 -5.68 24.78 24.34
C PHE A 929 -5.18 25.21 22.95
N LEU A 930 -5.75 26.25 22.33
CA LEU A 930 -5.24 26.83 21.07
C LEU A 930 -3.97 27.68 21.26
N ILE A 931 -3.73 28.24 22.45
CA ILE A 931 -2.68 29.23 22.72
C ILE A 931 -1.34 28.57 23.12
N VAL A 932 -1.31 27.28 23.44
CA VAL A 932 -0.15 26.61 24.08
C VAL A 932 1.10 26.44 23.18
N ASN A 933 1.10 26.95 21.96
CA ASN A 933 2.25 26.92 21.03
C ASN A 933 3.47 27.78 21.47
N TRP A 934 3.47 28.33 22.68
CA TRP A 934 4.58 29.12 23.25
C TRP A 934 5.34 28.31 24.33
N PRO A 935 6.50 27.71 24.01
CA PRO A 935 7.13 26.68 24.86
C PRO A 935 7.59 27.18 26.24
N ILE A 936 7.87 28.47 26.38
CA ILE A 936 8.42 29.07 27.61
C ILE A 936 7.39 29.09 28.76
N ALA A 937 6.10 29.19 28.46
CA ALA A 937 5.03 29.33 29.46
C ALA A 937 4.31 28.01 29.81
N CYS A 938 4.78 26.88 29.27
CA CYS A 938 4.03 25.63 29.27
C CYS A 938 3.53 25.14 30.66
N PRO A 939 4.35 25.07 31.74
CA PRO A 939 3.88 24.59 33.03
C PRO A 939 2.71 25.41 33.61
N ILE A 940 2.67 26.72 33.32
CA ILE A 940 1.61 27.62 33.75
C ILE A 940 0.32 27.31 32.98
N PHE A 941 0.39 27.12 31.66
CA PHE A 941 -0.77 26.74 30.85
C PHE A 941 -1.32 25.36 31.24
N ALA A 942 -0.46 24.36 31.48
CA ALA A 942 -0.89 23.04 31.95
C ALA A 942 -1.60 23.12 33.32
N GLY A 943 -1.10 23.94 34.26
CA GLY A 943 -1.75 24.18 35.55
C GLY A 943 -3.09 24.92 35.45
N LEU A 944 -3.20 25.91 34.57
CA LEU A 944 -4.45 26.64 34.31
C LEU A 944 -5.50 25.73 33.67
N LEU A 945 -5.12 24.94 32.65
CA LEU A 945 -6.02 23.97 32.02
C LEU A 945 -6.53 22.92 33.03
N HIS A 946 -5.65 22.41 33.91
CA HIS A 946 -6.04 21.50 35.00
C HIS A 946 -7.15 22.11 35.88
N PHE A 947 -7.00 23.39 36.25
CA PHE A 947 -8.00 24.12 37.03
C PHE A 947 -9.32 24.31 36.27
N PHE A 948 -9.30 24.78 35.03
CA PHE A 948 -10.53 25.08 34.28
C PHE A 948 -11.34 23.82 33.91
N PHE A 949 -10.69 22.71 33.56
CA PHE A 949 -11.40 21.44 33.33
C PHE A 949 -12.01 20.89 34.62
N LEU A 950 -11.26 20.86 35.73
CA LEU A 950 -11.79 20.40 37.02
C LEU A 950 -12.90 21.31 37.57
N ALA A 951 -12.84 22.62 37.27
CA ALA A 951 -13.92 23.55 37.53
C ALA A 951 -15.16 23.26 36.67
N ALA A 952 -15.02 22.98 35.38
CA ALA A 952 -16.15 22.60 34.52
C ALA A 952 -16.88 21.35 35.08
N PHE A 953 -16.15 20.30 35.48
CA PHE A 953 -16.72 19.15 36.17
C PHE A 953 -17.39 19.51 37.51
N SER A 954 -16.81 20.43 38.29
CA SER A 954 -17.40 20.89 39.56
C SER A 954 -18.71 21.66 39.35
N TRP A 955 -18.80 22.50 38.33
CA TRP A 955 -20.03 23.22 37.97
C TRP A 955 -21.10 22.30 37.36
N LEU A 956 -20.71 21.27 36.61
CA LEU A 956 -21.60 20.18 36.19
C LEU A 956 -22.18 19.43 37.40
N CYS A 957 -21.36 19.14 38.42
CA CYS A 957 -21.81 18.53 39.67
C CYS A 957 -22.85 19.38 40.41
N LEU A 958 -22.66 20.71 40.40
CA LEU A 958 -23.64 21.65 40.96
C LEU A 958 -24.93 21.70 40.14
N GLU A 959 -24.90 21.45 38.82
CA GLU A 959 -26.15 21.27 38.06
C GLU A 959 -26.90 19.99 38.49
N GLY A 960 -26.22 18.85 38.63
CA GLY A 960 -26.84 17.60 39.09
C GLY A 960 -27.48 17.75 40.48
N VAL A 961 -26.80 18.44 41.40
CA VAL A 961 -27.31 18.78 42.73
C VAL A 961 -28.49 19.77 42.68
N GLN A 962 -28.44 20.78 41.81
CA GLN A 962 -29.54 21.74 41.62
C GLN A 962 -30.80 21.09 41.02
N LEU A 963 -30.64 20.10 40.12
CA LEU A 963 -31.73 19.28 39.59
C LEU A 963 -32.33 18.37 40.67
N TYR A 964 -31.50 17.80 41.54
CA TYR A 964 -31.96 17.01 42.68
C TYR A 964 -32.78 17.86 43.67
N PHE A 965 -32.28 19.02 44.11
CA PHE A 965 -33.03 19.89 45.03
C PHE A 965 -34.37 20.37 44.45
N MET A 966 -34.40 20.76 43.17
CA MET A 966 -35.64 21.15 42.46
C MET A 966 -36.71 20.04 42.44
N LEU A 967 -36.30 18.77 42.56
CA LEU A 967 -37.20 17.61 42.60
C LEU A 967 -37.55 17.16 44.03
N VAL A 968 -37.01 17.80 45.06
CA VAL A 968 -37.15 17.41 46.49
C VAL A 968 -37.80 18.51 47.33
N GLU A 969 -37.39 19.77 47.15
CA GLU A 969 -37.96 20.92 47.85
C GLU A 969 -39.10 21.53 47.00
N VAL A 970 -40.35 21.34 47.43
CA VAL A 970 -41.57 21.78 46.71
C VAL A 970 -42.05 23.17 47.19
N PHE A 971 -41.26 23.86 48.00
CA PHE A 971 -41.56 25.20 48.53
C PHE A 971 -40.41 26.18 48.35
N GLU A 972 -40.77 27.46 48.24
CA GLU A 972 -39.87 28.56 47.85
C GLU A 972 -38.79 28.81 48.90
N SER A 973 -37.53 28.91 48.47
CA SER A 973 -36.43 29.34 49.34
C SER A 973 -36.12 30.82 49.12
N GLU A 974 -36.56 31.70 50.03
CA GLU A 974 -36.36 33.16 49.94
C GLU A 974 -34.88 33.63 49.94
N TYR A 975 -33.93 32.74 50.23
CA TYR A 975 -32.50 33.04 50.27
C TYR A 975 -31.74 32.42 49.09
N SER A 976 -31.16 33.25 48.21
CA SER A 976 -30.33 32.79 47.08
C SER A 976 -29.09 32.03 47.58
N ARG A 977 -28.94 30.79 47.11
CA ARG A 977 -27.87 29.86 47.51
C ARG A 977 -26.56 30.12 46.76
N ARG A 978 -26.58 31.06 45.80
CA ARG A 978 -25.48 31.43 44.87
C ARG A 978 -24.08 31.56 45.51
N LYS A 979 -23.96 32.10 46.73
CA LYS A 979 -22.65 32.22 47.42
C LYS A 979 -21.98 30.86 47.62
N TYR A 980 -22.74 29.84 48.01
CA TYR A 980 -22.23 28.48 48.22
C TYR A 980 -21.85 27.81 46.89
N TYR A 981 -22.58 28.06 45.82
CA TYR A 981 -22.23 27.52 44.50
C TYR A 981 -20.90 28.08 43.97
N TYR A 982 -20.63 29.38 44.13
CA TYR A 982 -19.32 29.95 43.79
C TYR A 982 -18.19 29.43 44.69
N LEU A 983 -18.46 29.21 45.98
CA LEU A 983 -17.50 28.62 46.90
C LEU A 983 -17.14 27.19 46.48
N CYS A 984 -18.11 26.29 46.38
CA CYS A 984 -17.88 24.89 46.01
C CYS A 984 -17.29 24.73 44.61
N GLY A 985 -17.85 25.44 43.60
CA GLY A 985 -17.52 25.27 42.19
C GLY A 985 -16.11 25.74 41.78
N TYR A 986 -15.43 26.55 42.61
CA TYR A 986 -14.06 27.01 42.35
C TYR A 986 -13.06 26.69 43.46
N CYS A 987 -13.47 26.57 44.73
CA CYS A 987 -12.55 26.24 45.83
C CYS A 987 -12.07 24.78 45.76
N PHE A 988 -12.94 23.82 45.40
CA PHE A 988 -12.54 22.43 45.25
C PHE A 988 -11.48 22.23 44.14
N PRO A 989 -11.66 22.75 42.91
CA PRO A 989 -10.60 22.75 41.89
C PRO A 989 -9.31 23.44 42.35
N ALA A 990 -9.40 24.62 42.99
CA ALA A 990 -8.23 25.36 43.45
C ALA A 990 -7.42 24.57 44.50
N LEU A 991 -8.10 23.88 45.41
CA LEU A 991 -7.46 23.05 46.44
C LEU A 991 -6.72 21.85 45.82
N VAL A 992 -7.35 21.12 44.89
CA VAL A 992 -6.73 19.97 44.21
C VAL A 992 -5.51 20.40 43.39
N VAL A 993 -5.62 21.45 42.58
CA VAL A 993 -4.51 21.96 41.75
C VAL A 993 -3.39 22.51 42.62
N GLY A 994 -3.71 23.24 43.69
CA GLY A 994 -2.74 23.79 44.64
C GLY A 994 -1.93 22.73 45.38
N ILE A 995 -2.59 21.69 45.90
CA ILE A 995 -1.91 20.53 46.52
C ILE A 995 -1.02 19.82 45.49
N SER A 996 -1.53 19.59 44.26
CA SER A 996 -0.77 18.92 43.20
C SER A 996 0.49 19.71 42.79
N ALA A 997 0.39 21.05 42.70
CA ALA A 997 1.52 21.92 42.42
C ALA A 997 2.52 22.01 43.58
N ALA A 998 2.07 21.91 44.82
CA ALA A 998 2.95 21.85 45.99
C ALA A 998 3.74 20.53 46.08
N ILE A 999 3.18 19.42 45.58
CA ILE A 999 3.85 18.10 45.55
C ILE A 999 4.87 18.02 44.41
N ASP A 1000 4.49 18.30 43.16
CA ASP A 1000 5.43 18.30 42.03
C ASP A 1000 5.03 19.30 40.93
N TYR A 1001 5.45 20.55 41.08
CA TYR A 1001 5.32 21.58 40.05
C TYR A 1001 6.04 21.23 38.73
N ARG A 1002 6.99 20.28 38.73
CA ARG A 1002 7.78 19.87 37.55
C ARG A 1002 7.12 18.76 36.72
N SER A 1003 6.00 18.20 37.17
CA SER A 1003 5.16 17.29 36.37
C SER A 1003 4.02 18.00 35.62
N TYR A 1004 3.90 19.32 35.74
CA TYR A 1004 3.14 20.15 34.79
C TYR A 1004 3.98 20.46 33.55
N GLY A 1005 3.58 19.91 32.41
CA GLY A 1005 4.29 20.04 31.14
C GLY A 1005 5.27 18.90 30.85
N THR A 1006 5.40 18.58 29.56
CA THR A 1006 6.44 17.68 29.03
C THR A 1006 7.11 18.33 27.81
N LYS A 1007 8.23 17.76 27.35
CA LYS A 1007 8.91 18.26 26.14
C LYS A 1007 8.11 18.02 24.84
N LYS A 1008 7.14 17.10 24.83
CA LYS A 1008 6.40 16.68 23.64
C LYS A 1008 4.94 17.19 23.60
N ALA A 1009 4.31 17.33 24.77
CA ALA A 1009 2.95 17.82 24.91
C ALA A 1009 2.80 18.68 26.18
N CYS A 1010 2.08 19.80 26.06
CA CYS A 1010 1.93 20.73 27.18
C CYS A 1010 0.71 20.42 28.06
N TRP A 1011 0.80 19.30 28.76
CA TRP A 1011 -0.23 18.79 29.68
C TRP A 1011 0.43 18.19 30.94
N LEU A 1012 -0.36 17.65 31.87
CA LEU A 1012 0.17 16.86 32.99
C LEU A 1012 0.95 15.64 32.45
N ARG A 1013 2.07 15.30 33.10
CA ARG A 1013 2.86 14.12 32.74
C ARG A 1013 2.08 12.82 33.04
N VAL A 1014 1.88 12.00 32.01
CA VAL A 1014 1.13 10.74 32.08
C VAL A 1014 1.96 9.61 32.70
N ASP A 1015 3.28 9.62 32.48
CA ASP A 1015 4.22 8.55 32.83
C ASP A 1015 4.35 8.26 34.34
N ASN A 1016 3.79 9.12 35.19
CA ASN A 1016 3.82 9.06 36.64
C ASN A 1016 2.39 9.00 37.21
N TYR A 1017 2.26 8.50 38.45
CA TYR A 1017 1.02 8.57 39.25
C TYR A 1017 0.44 9.99 39.42
N PHE A 1018 1.18 11.04 39.06
CA PHE A 1018 0.72 12.42 39.03
C PHE A 1018 -0.58 12.62 38.24
N VAL A 1019 -0.78 11.89 37.13
CA VAL A 1019 -2.02 12.00 36.32
C VAL A 1019 -3.30 11.66 37.11
N TRP A 1020 -3.20 10.84 38.16
CA TRP A 1020 -4.33 10.52 39.04
C TRP A 1020 -4.83 11.72 39.86
N SER A 1021 -4.06 12.81 39.98
CA SER A 1021 -4.53 14.06 40.61
C SER A 1021 -5.73 14.67 39.89
N PHE A 1022 -5.86 14.42 38.58
CA PHE A 1022 -6.99 14.83 37.77
C PHE A 1022 -8.03 13.71 37.63
N ILE A 1023 -7.59 12.49 37.29
CA ILE A 1023 -8.48 11.35 36.99
C ILE A 1023 -9.32 10.95 38.20
N GLY A 1024 -8.74 10.90 39.41
CA GLY A 1024 -9.46 10.51 40.63
C GLY A 1024 -10.65 11.43 40.95
N PRO A 1025 -10.43 12.76 41.11
CA PRO A 1025 -11.50 13.73 41.32
C PRO A 1025 -12.55 13.74 40.22
N VAL A 1026 -12.18 13.64 38.94
CA VAL A 1026 -13.14 13.61 37.83
C VAL A 1026 -13.99 12.34 37.87
N SER A 1027 -13.40 11.17 38.10
CA SER A 1027 -14.10 9.89 38.24
C SER A 1027 -15.13 9.94 39.39
N PHE A 1028 -14.74 10.47 40.55
CA PHE A 1028 -15.62 10.65 41.70
C PHE A 1028 -16.80 11.60 41.41
N ILE A 1029 -16.54 12.73 40.73
CA ILE A 1029 -17.59 13.68 40.31
C ILE A 1029 -18.56 13.03 39.31
N ILE A 1030 -18.07 12.25 38.34
CA ILE A 1030 -18.93 11.55 37.37
C ILE A 1030 -19.80 10.51 38.10
N MET A 1031 -19.23 9.76 39.06
CA MET A 1031 -19.98 8.79 39.86
C MET A 1031 -21.10 9.45 40.69
N LEU A 1032 -20.82 10.58 41.35
CA LEU A 1032 -21.85 11.33 42.09
C LEU A 1032 -22.96 11.85 41.17
N ASN A 1033 -22.61 12.39 40.00
CA ASN A 1033 -23.59 12.83 39.02
C ASN A 1033 -24.46 11.69 38.48
N LEU A 1034 -23.89 10.51 38.26
CA LEU A 1034 -24.64 9.32 37.87
C LEU A 1034 -25.66 8.93 38.95
N VAL A 1035 -25.27 8.99 40.24
CA VAL A 1035 -26.19 8.73 41.36
C VAL A 1035 -27.32 9.76 41.40
N PHE A 1036 -27.03 11.06 41.26
CA PHE A 1036 -28.09 12.09 41.19
C PHE A 1036 -29.00 11.92 39.97
N LEU A 1037 -28.46 11.51 38.81
CA LEU A 1037 -29.25 11.22 37.60
C LEU A 1037 -30.16 10.01 37.83
N VAL A 1038 -29.67 8.91 38.40
CA VAL A 1038 -30.49 7.71 38.69
C VAL A 1038 -31.61 8.04 39.69
N ILE A 1039 -31.31 8.80 40.76
CA ILE A 1039 -32.30 9.21 41.75
C ILE A 1039 -33.37 10.14 41.13
N THR A 1040 -32.96 11.12 40.32
CA THR A 1040 -33.90 12.04 39.67
C THR A 1040 -34.75 11.34 38.60
N LEU A 1041 -34.16 10.46 37.78
CA LEU A 1041 -34.87 9.63 36.80
C LEU A 1041 -35.89 8.71 37.49
N HIS A 1042 -35.48 7.97 38.52
CA HIS A 1042 -36.37 7.08 39.27
C HIS A 1042 -37.54 7.85 39.91
N LYS A 1043 -37.28 9.02 40.52
CA LYS A 1043 -38.33 9.85 41.13
C LYS A 1043 -39.25 10.49 40.07
N MET A 1044 -38.72 10.90 38.91
CA MET A 1044 -39.49 11.43 37.78
C MET A 1044 -40.40 10.37 37.15
N VAL A 1045 -39.90 9.15 36.95
CA VAL A 1045 -40.69 8.00 36.48
C VAL A 1045 -41.74 7.60 37.52
N ARG A 1046 -41.37 7.51 38.80
CA ARG A 1046 -42.31 7.09 39.86
C ARG A 1046 -43.45 8.07 40.09
N ASN A 1047 -43.22 9.38 40.01
CA ASN A 1047 -44.29 10.39 40.13
C ASN A 1047 -45.19 10.54 38.89
N SER A 1048 -44.87 9.90 37.76
CA SER A 1048 -45.66 10.00 36.52
C SER A 1048 -47.05 9.34 36.58
N SER A 1049 -47.28 8.45 37.54
CA SER A 1049 -48.51 7.64 37.67
C SER A 1049 -49.54 8.20 38.65
N ALA A 1050 -49.27 9.36 39.28
CA ALA A 1050 -50.01 9.84 40.45
C ALA A 1050 -50.99 11.01 40.21
N LEU A 1051 -51.31 11.35 38.95
CA LEU A 1051 -52.16 12.50 38.62
C LEU A 1051 -53.27 12.19 37.62
N LYS A 1052 -54.49 11.98 38.13
CA LYS A 1052 -55.73 12.07 37.33
C LYS A 1052 -55.96 13.53 36.86
N PRO A 1053 -56.68 13.74 35.74
CA PRO A 1053 -56.97 15.07 35.23
C PRO A 1053 -58.24 15.65 35.86
N ASP A 1054 -58.09 16.74 36.61
CA ASP A 1054 -59.18 17.68 36.90
C ASP A 1054 -58.89 19.04 36.24
N SER A 1055 -59.94 19.81 35.97
CA SER A 1055 -60.10 20.61 34.75
C SER A 1055 -59.37 21.97 34.69
N SER A 1056 -58.35 22.22 35.52
CA SER A 1056 -57.70 23.53 35.67
C SER A 1056 -56.19 23.55 35.39
N ARG A 1057 -55.70 22.69 34.47
CA ARG A 1057 -54.27 22.30 34.42
C ARG A 1057 -53.52 22.48 33.08
N LEU A 1058 -53.99 23.34 32.18
CA LEU A 1058 -53.27 23.66 30.93
C LEU A 1058 -51.84 24.19 31.19
N ASP A 1059 -51.66 25.06 32.19
CA ASP A 1059 -50.33 25.55 32.59
C ASP A 1059 -49.46 24.48 33.26
N SER A 1060 -50.07 23.58 34.05
CA SER A 1060 -49.35 22.44 34.64
C SER A 1060 -48.80 21.47 33.58
N ILE A 1061 -49.57 21.23 32.51
CA ILE A 1061 -49.17 20.32 31.43
C ILE A 1061 -48.01 20.93 30.63
N ASN A 1062 -48.07 22.23 30.32
CA ASN A 1062 -46.97 22.95 29.68
C ASN A 1062 -45.70 22.96 30.56
N CYS A 1063 -45.84 23.20 31.87
CA CYS A 1063 -44.73 23.14 32.82
C CYS A 1063 -44.09 21.74 32.85
N TRP A 1064 -44.89 20.67 32.90
CA TRP A 1064 -44.40 19.29 32.87
C TRP A 1064 -43.68 18.94 31.56
N LEU A 1065 -44.19 19.39 30.41
CA LEU A 1065 -43.53 19.23 29.11
C LEU A 1065 -42.17 19.97 29.07
N CYS A 1066 -42.12 21.18 29.62
CA CYS A 1066 -40.91 21.99 29.72
C CYS A 1066 -39.87 21.28 30.61
N CYS A 1067 -40.23 20.87 31.83
CA CYS A 1067 -39.37 20.09 32.72
C CYS A 1067 -38.86 18.79 32.08
N ARG A 1068 -39.71 18.07 31.32
CA ARG A 1068 -39.31 16.86 30.58
C ARG A 1068 -38.25 17.16 29.50
N SER A 1069 -38.44 18.23 28.72
CA SER A 1069 -37.48 18.68 27.70
C SER A 1069 -36.14 19.10 28.32
N TRP A 1070 -36.18 19.84 29.42
CA TRP A 1070 -34.97 20.32 30.12
C TRP A 1070 -34.22 19.19 30.83
N ALA A 1071 -34.92 18.20 31.38
CA ALA A 1071 -34.31 16.98 31.91
C ALA A 1071 -33.60 16.16 30.82
N LEU A 1072 -34.22 16.00 29.65
CA LEU A 1072 -33.60 15.33 28.49
C LEU A 1072 -32.33 16.04 28.02
N GLY A 1073 -32.31 17.39 28.00
CA GLY A 1073 -31.10 18.17 27.71
C GLY A 1073 -29.96 17.92 28.71
N ALA A 1074 -30.26 17.90 30.01
CA ALA A 1074 -29.26 17.61 31.04
C ALA A 1074 -28.74 16.16 30.99
N ILE A 1075 -29.62 15.19 30.69
CA ILE A 1075 -29.24 13.78 30.48
C ILE A 1075 -28.30 13.66 29.26
N ALA A 1076 -28.62 14.33 28.15
CA ALA A 1076 -27.77 14.34 26.96
C ALA A 1076 -26.40 15.00 27.23
N LEU A 1077 -26.36 16.11 27.95
CA LEU A 1077 -25.13 16.81 28.29
C LEU A 1077 -24.22 15.99 29.21
N LEU A 1078 -24.78 15.33 30.23
CA LEU A 1078 -24.02 14.44 31.12
C LEU A 1078 -23.47 13.23 30.37
N PHE A 1079 -24.27 12.63 29.48
CA PHE A 1079 -23.87 11.47 28.68
C PHE A 1079 -22.75 11.82 27.67
N LEU A 1080 -22.88 12.94 26.94
CA LEU A 1080 -21.85 13.40 26.01
C LEU A 1080 -20.52 13.69 26.72
N LEU A 1081 -20.55 14.45 27.81
CA LEU A 1081 -19.34 14.81 28.56
C LEU A 1081 -18.71 13.57 29.24
N GLY A 1082 -19.53 12.66 29.78
CA GLY A 1082 -19.07 11.38 30.33
C GLY A 1082 -18.40 10.48 29.29
N LEU A 1083 -19.03 10.29 28.12
CA LEU A 1083 -18.44 9.53 27.01
C LEU A 1083 -17.14 10.16 26.50
N THR A 1084 -17.11 11.49 26.35
CA THR A 1084 -15.92 12.19 25.82
C THR A 1084 -14.70 11.87 26.66
N TRP A 1085 -14.79 11.98 27.99
CA TRP A 1085 -13.65 11.71 28.87
C TRP A 1085 -13.40 10.21 29.11
N ALA A 1086 -14.39 9.33 28.93
CA ALA A 1086 -14.15 7.89 28.85
C ALA A 1086 -13.26 7.54 27.63
N PHE A 1087 -13.56 8.07 26.44
CA PHE A 1087 -12.68 7.91 25.27
C PHE A 1087 -11.33 8.60 25.45
N GLY A 1088 -11.29 9.74 26.14
CA GLY A 1088 -10.03 10.42 26.50
C GLY A 1088 -9.11 9.58 27.40
N LEU A 1089 -9.67 8.86 28.38
CA LEU A 1089 -8.91 7.94 29.23
C LEU A 1089 -8.41 6.71 28.46
N LEU A 1090 -9.23 6.16 27.55
CA LEU A 1090 -8.83 5.03 26.70
C LEU A 1090 -7.73 5.43 25.69
N PHE A 1091 -7.84 6.63 25.10
CA PHE A 1091 -6.81 7.21 24.25
C PHE A 1091 -5.45 7.32 24.97
N ILE A 1092 -5.46 7.83 26.21
CA ILE A 1092 -4.25 7.98 27.04
C ILE A 1092 -3.64 6.62 27.44
N ASN A 1093 -4.44 5.55 27.54
CA ASN A 1093 -3.99 4.23 27.99
C ASN A 1093 -3.48 3.33 26.85
N GLU A 1094 -4.11 3.38 25.67
CA GLU A 1094 -3.84 2.42 24.58
C GLU A 1094 -3.22 3.07 23.32
N ASN A 1095 -3.05 4.40 23.28
CA ASN A 1095 -2.46 5.16 22.15
C ASN A 1095 -3.08 4.89 20.77
N THR A 1096 -4.30 4.31 20.71
CA THR A 1096 -4.96 3.99 19.44
C THR A 1096 -5.48 5.26 18.75
N VAL A 1097 -5.08 5.45 17.49
CA VAL A 1097 -5.45 6.62 16.66
C VAL A 1097 -6.98 6.81 16.56
N ILE A 1098 -7.73 5.72 16.54
CA ILE A 1098 -9.21 5.73 16.52
C ILE A 1098 -9.78 6.43 17.76
N MET A 1099 -9.22 6.19 18.96
CA MET A 1099 -9.68 6.84 20.19
C MET A 1099 -9.31 8.33 20.20
N ALA A 1100 -8.19 8.72 19.58
CA ALA A 1100 -7.80 10.13 19.40
C ALA A 1100 -8.82 10.92 18.57
N TYR A 1101 -9.28 10.34 17.45
CA TYR A 1101 -10.35 10.90 16.62
C TYR A 1101 -11.68 10.99 17.39
N LEU A 1102 -12.10 9.90 18.04
CA LEU A 1102 -13.36 9.89 18.82
C LEU A 1102 -13.34 10.94 19.94
N PHE A 1103 -12.28 11.01 20.74
CA PHE A 1103 -12.09 12.02 21.78
C PHE A 1103 -12.19 13.44 21.20
N THR A 1104 -11.51 13.71 20.08
CA THR A 1104 -11.51 15.02 19.42
C THR A 1104 -12.91 15.40 18.93
N THR A 1105 -13.58 14.51 18.19
CA THR A 1105 -14.91 14.76 17.62
C THR A 1105 -15.98 14.96 18.70
N PHE A 1106 -15.94 14.17 19.79
CA PHE A 1106 -16.90 14.36 20.88
C PHE A 1106 -16.68 15.67 21.66
N ASN A 1107 -15.44 16.11 21.88
CA ASN A 1107 -15.16 17.44 22.46
C ASN A 1107 -15.71 18.58 21.57
N ALA A 1108 -15.40 18.55 20.27
CA ALA A 1108 -15.80 19.60 19.32
C ALA A 1108 -17.32 19.85 19.25
N PHE A 1109 -18.14 18.83 19.54
CA PHE A 1109 -19.59 18.97 19.57
C PHE A 1109 -20.18 19.45 20.91
N GLN A 1110 -19.41 19.53 22.01
CA GLN A 1110 -19.95 19.90 23.33
C GLN A 1110 -20.54 21.32 23.34
N GLY A 1111 -19.79 22.33 22.89
CA GLY A 1111 -20.27 23.72 22.80
C GLY A 1111 -21.48 23.87 21.86
N MET A 1112 -21.53 23.08 20.78
CA MET A 1112 -22.65 23.04 19.84
C MET A 1112 -23.92 22.47 20.49
N PHE A 1113 -23.84 21.36 21.22
CA PHE A 1113 -25.00 20.78 21.90
C PHE A 1113 -25.52 21.66 23.04
N ILE A 1114 -24.64 22.30 23.82
CA ILE A 1114 -25.01 23.30 24.84
C ILE A 1114 -25.83 24.43 24.20
N PHE A 1115 -25.35 24.99 23.08
CA PHE A 1115 -26.07 26.02 22.33
C PHE A 1115 -27.45 25.54 21.83
N MET A 1116 -27.53 24.32 21.28
CA MET A 1116 -28.78 23.77 20.74
C MET A 1116 -29.84 23.56 21.83
N PHE A 1117 -29.49 22.93 22.95
CA PHE A 1117 -30.45 22.63 24.02
C PHE A 1117 -30.83 23.87 24.84
N HIS A 1118 -29.89 24.75 25.18
CA HIS A 1118 -30.14 25.87 26.09
C HIS A 1118 -30.50 27.18 25.40
N CYS A 1119 -30.00 27.45 24.19
CA CYS A 1119 -30.23 28.73 23.51
C CYS A 1119 -31.16 28.61 22.29
N ALA A 1120 -31.01 27.58 21.45
CA ALA A 1120 -31.79 27.45 20.22
C ALA A 1120 -33.23 26.97 20.48
N LEU A 1121 -33.41 25.86 21.23
CA LEU A 1121 -34.73 25.28 21.47
C LEU A 1121 -35.63 26.18 22.34
N GLN A 1122 -35.09 26.81 23.39
CA GLN A 1122 -35.86 27.74 24.24
C GLN A 1122 -36.36 28.99 23.49
N LYS A 1123 -35.71 29.38 22.37
CA LYS A 1123 -36.10 30.57 21.58
C LYS A 1123 -37.52 30.47 20.99
N LYS A 1124 -38.01 29.25 20.75
CA LYS A 1124 -39.41 28.96 20.37
C LYS A 1124 -40.42 29.17 21.51
N GLU A 1125 -39.99 29.15 22.76
CA GLU A 1125 -40.84 29.42 23.94
C GLU A 1125 -40.81 30.92 24.31
N TYR A 1126 -39.63 31.54 24.37
CA TYR A 1126 -39.51 32.98 24.70
C TYR A 1126 -40.32 33.90 23.75
N SER A 1127 -40.40 33.53 22.46
CA SER A 1127 -41.19 34.25 21.46
C SER A 1127 -42.71 34.19 21.68
N LYS A 1128 -43.21 33.23 22.47
CA LYS A 1128 -44.62 33.19 22.92
C LYS A 1128 -44.83 34.06 24.16
N CYS A 1129 -43.95 33.99 25.15
CA CYS A 1129 -44.02 34.85 26.34
C CYS A 1129 -43.98 36.35 25.97
N LEU A 1130 -43.13 36.74 25.02
CA LEU A 1130 -43.03 38.13 24.53
C LEU A 1130 -44.32 38.67 23.87
N ARG A 1131 -45.33 37.84 23.58
CA ARG A 1131 -46.64 38.28 23.08
C ARG A 1131 -47.71 38.41 24.17
N HIS A 1132 -47.44 38.02 25.42
CA HIS A 1132 -48.44 37.94 26.49
C HIS A 1132 -48.15 38.84 27.71
N SER A 1133 -47.35 39.90 27.54
CA SER A 1133 -47.00 40.86 28.60
C SER A 1133 -48.14 41.79 29.08
N TYR A 1134 -49.40 41.38 28.92
CA TYR A 1134 -50.61 42.13 29.28
C TYR A 1134 -51.73 41.22 29.81
N CYS A 1135 -51.47 40.46 30.90
CA CYS A 1135 -52.51 40.04 31.88
C CYS A 1135 -51.91 39.24 33.06
N CYS A 1136 -51.31 39.93 34.04
CA CYS A 1136 -51.32 39.59 35.49
C CYS A 1136 -50.34 40.52 36.23
N GLY A 1137 -50.83 41.63 36.77
CA GLY A 1137 -49.99 42.63 37.43
C GLY A 1137 -50.79 43.51 38.38
N ARG A 1138 -51.38 42.91 39.43
CA ARG A 1138 -52.03 43.68 40.50
C ARG A 1138 -52.06 42.95 41.85
N SER A 1139 -51.14 43.36 42.72
CA SER A 1139 -51.34 43.42 44.17
C SER A 1139 -50.56 44.63 44.69
N SER A 1140 -51.10 45.30 45.70
CA SER A 1140 -50.85 46.72 45.97
C SER A 1140 -49.68 46.99 46.91
N THR A 1141 -48.88 48.01 46.58
CA THR A 1141 -48.39 49.01 47.56
C THR A 1141 -48.28 50.39 46.90
N SER A 1142 -48.09 51.45 47.69
CA SER A 1142 -48.53 52.82 47.36
C SER A 1142 -47.44 53.82 46.93
N SER A 1143 -47.91 54.92 46.29
CA SER A 1143 -47.23 56.23 46.08
C SER A 1143 -46.11 56.32 45.01
N SER A 1144 -45.86 57.45 44.31
CA SER A 1144 -46.74 58.59 43.92
C SER A 1144 -46.03 59.58 42.94
N HIS A 1145 -46.80 60.27 42.09
CA HIS A 1145 -46.47 61.50 41.30
C HIS A 1145 -45.49 61.45 40.09
N GLY A 1146 -45.67 62.42 39.16
CA GLY A 1146 -44.87 62.68 37.94
C GLY A 1146 -45.41 61.99 36.66
N SER A 1147 -46.30 62.57 35.83
CA SER A 1147 -46.19 63.78 34.98
C SER A 1147 -44.99 63.70 34.01
N LEU A 1148 -45.11 63.79 32.67
CA LEU A 1148 -46.02 64.60 31.83
C LEU A 1148 -46.67 63.83 30.64
N LYS A 1149 -47.66 64.47 30.00
CA LYS A 1149 -48.16 64.20 28.63
C LYS A 1149 -47.81 65.37 27.69
N ASN A 1150 -47.70 65.10 26.39
CA ASN A 1150 -48.14 65.90 25.22
C ASN A 1150 -47.60 65.26 23.92
N SER A 1151 -48.13 65.43 22.70
CA SER A 1151 -49.47 65.75 22.16
C SER A 1151 -49.31 65.73 20.61
N ALA A 1152 -49.88 64.82 19.83
CA ALA A 1152 -51.29 64.72 19.39
C ALA A 1152 -51.73 65.75 18.30
N LEU A 1153 -51.59 65.37 17.01
CA LEU A 1153 -52.46 65.78 15.88
C LEU A 1153 -52.86 64.48 15.15
N ARG A 1154 -54.11 64.04 14.92
CA ARG A 1154 -55.40 64.65 14.48
C ARG A 1154 -55.52 64.97 12.98
N THR A 1155 -56.17 64.05 12.26
CA THR A 1155 -57.21 64.35 11.25
C THR A 1155 -58.39 63.37 11.44
N ASN A 1156 -59.58 63.79 11.05
CA ASN A 1156 -60.85 63.03 11.02
C ASN A 1156 -61.47 63.30 9.63
N ASN A 1157 -62.32 62.44 9.04
CA ASN A 1157 -63.72 62.33 9.44
C ASN A 1157 -64.43 61.10 8.83
N ARG A 1158 -65.26 60.44 9.65
CA ARG A 1158 -66.62 59.92 9.38
C ARG A 1158 -66.95 59.27 8.01
N TYR A 1159 -67.54 58.07 8.09
CA TYR A 1159 -68.99 57.93 7.89
C TYR A 1159 -69.59 57.03 8.99
N TYR A 1160 -70.91 56.80 9.00
CA TYR A 1160 -71.70 56.46 10.20
C TYR A 1160 -72.25 55.02 10.28
N THR A 1161 -72.62 54.65 11.51
CA THR A 1161 -73.53 53.59 12.03
C THR A 1161 -74.53 52.91 11.06
N GLY A 1162 -75.04 51.69 11.29
CA GLY A 1162 -74.98 50.79 12.46
C GLY A 1162 -76.39 50.36 12.97
N SER A 1163 -76.47 49.32 13.85
CA SER A 1163 -77.70 48.85 14.56
C SER A 1163 -78.76 48.09 13.70
N GLN A 1164 -79.76 47.33 14.20
CA GLN A 1164 -79.92 46.54 15.44
C GLN A 1164 -81.13 45.57 15.41
N SER A 1165 -80.99 44.40 16.05
CA SER A 1165 -82.00 43.72 16.92
C SER A 1165 -83.25 42.98 16.35
N ARG A 1166 -83.82 42.11 17.21
CA ARG A 1166 -85.19 41.49 17.24
C ARG A 1166 -85.44 40.26 16.32
N ILE A 1167 -86.26 39.24 16.69
CA ILE A 1167 -86.85 38.82 17.99
C ILE A 1167 -87.21 37.30 17.95
N ARG A 1168 -87.40 36.65 19.12
CA ARG A 1168 -87.93 35.26 19.24
C ARG A 1168 -89.38 35.10 18.75
N ARG A 1169 -89.73 33.97 18.10
CA ARG A 1169 -90.86 33.07 18.52
C ARG A 1169 -91.02 31.77 17.68
N MET A 1170 -90.88 30.64 18.38
CA MET A 1170 -91.73 29.43 18.43
C MET A 1170 -92.60 28.93 17.23
N TRP A 1171 -92.38 27.65 16.90
CA TRP A 1171 -93.30 26.57 16.44
C TRP A 1171 -93.91 26.49 15.01
N ASN A 1172 -93.64 25.32 14.41
CA ASN A 1172 -94.41 24.45 13.50
C ASN A 1172 -94.66 24.70 11.99
N ASP A 1173 -94.59 23.56 11.29
CA ASP A 1173 -95.30 23.06 10.10
C ASP A 1173 -95.20 23.85 8.78
N THR A 1174 -94.37 23.46 7.80
CA THR A 1174 -94.32 22.24 6.93
C THR A 1174 -95.26 22.23 5.72
N VAL A 1175 -94.65 22.40 4.55
CA VAL A 1175 -95.13 21.99 3.21
C VAL A 1175 -93.88 21.45 2.50
N ARG A 1176 -93.65 20.12 2.37
CA ARG A 1176 -94.09 19.21 1.27
C ARG A 1176 -93.94 19.84 -0.13
N LYS A 1177 -93.47 19.18 -1.20
CA LYS A 1177 -92.96 17.83 -1.53
C LYS A 1177 -92.11 18.04 -2.83
N GLN A 1178 -91.40 17.13 -3.50
CA GLN A 1178 -91.15 15.67 -3.54
C GLN A 1178 -89.79 15.48 -4.28
N THR A 1179 -89.11 14.34 -4.46
CA THR A 1179 -89.27 12.89 -4.20
C THR A 1179 -87.99 12.42 -3.47
N GLU A 1180 -88.01 11.61 -2.40
CA GLU A 1180 -88.32 10.15 -2.34
C GLU A 1180 -87.24 9.33 -3.09
N SER A 1181 -86.60 8.30 -2.50
CA SER A 1181 -87.11 7.32 -1.51
C SER A 1181 -86.15 6.99 -0.33
N SER A 1182 -86.61 6.12 0.58
CA SER A 1182 -86.07 5.83 1.93
C SER A 1182 -86.53 4.41 2.39
N PHE A 1183 -86.27 3.84 3.59
CA PHE A 1183 -85.83 4.40 4.87
C PHE A 1183 -84.92 3.46 5.72
N MET A 1184 -85.45 2.79 6.77
CA MET A 1184 -84.69 2.03 7.79
C MET A 1184 -85.54 0.93 8.46
N SER A 1185 -84.87 0.02 9.18
CA SER A 1185 -85.30 -0.67 10.41
C SER A 1185 -86.47 -1.68 10.43
N GLY A 1186 -86.18 -2.87 10.95
CA GLY A 1186 -87.02 -3.58 11.92
C GLY A 1186 -87.92 -4.72 11.42
N ASP A 1187 -87.71 -5.94 11.95
CA ASP A 1187 -88.71 -6.94 12.42
C ASP A 1187 -87.98 -8.29 12.68
N ILE A 1188 -88.05 -8.99 13.83
CA ILE A 1188 -89.10 -9.67 14.62
C ILE A 1188 -88.92 -11.21 14.58
N ASN A 1189 -88.92 -11.82 15.77
CA ASN A 1189 -89.08 -13.25 16.11
C ASN A 1189 -88.22 -14.35 15.44
N SER A 1190 -87.32 -14.93 16.25
CA SER A 1190 -87.39 -16.38 16.54
C SER A 1190 -86.74 -16.71 17.90
N THR A 1191 -87.49 -17.40 18.75
CA THR A 1191 -87.08 -18.02 20.04
C THR A 1191 -87.69 -19.43 20.08
N PRO A 1192 -87.36 -20.37 21.01
CA PRO A 1192 -86.59 -20.21 22.25
C PRO A 1192 -85.62 -21.38 22.63
N THR A 1193 -85.02 -21.29 23.84
CA THR A 1193 -84.55 -22.39 24.74
C THR A 1193 -83.42 -23.36 24.29
N LEU A 1194 -82.29 -23.46 25.01
CA LEU A 1194 -82.03 -24.27 26.24
C LEU A 1194 -82.24 -25.80 26.00
N ASN A 1195 -81.32 -26.72 26.36
CA ASN A 1195 -80.50 -26.82 27.59
C ASN A 1195 -79.39 -27.92 27.46
N ARG A 1196 -78.42 -27.99 28.42
CA ARG A 1196 -77.51 -29.12 28.83
C ARG A 1196 -77.01 -30.15 27.77
N GLY A 1197 -75.75 -30.60 27.72
CA GLY A 1197 -74.62 -30.56 28.66
C GLY A 1197 -73.64 -31.72 28.37
N GLU A 1198 -72.63 -31.94 29.23
CA GLU A 1198 -71.56 -33.00 29.13
C GLU A 1198 -70.48 -32.70 28.05
N ARG A 1199 -69.15 -32.66 28.32
CA ARG A 1199 -68.16 -33.66 28.84
C ARG A 1199 -67.78 -34.72 27.80
N LEU A 1200 -66.53 -35.15 27.58
CA LEU A 1200 -65.16 -34.85 28.08
C LEU A 1200 -64.22 -34.75 26.84
N THR A 1201 -62.90 -34.48 26.84
CA THR A 1201 -61.74 -34.58 27.79
C THR A 1201 -60.82 -33.34 27.57
N SER A 1202 -60.00 -32.78 28.49
CA SER A 1202 -58.98 -33.29 29.44
C SER A 1202 -57.82 -34.06 28.76
N ASP A 1203 -56.53 -33.94 29.07
CA ASP A 1203 -55.70 -33.03 29.91
C ASP A 1203 -54.26 -33.06 29.28
N LEU A 1204 -53.11 -32.56 29.80
CA LEU A 1204 -52.66 -32.05 31.11
C LEU A 1204 -51.51 -31.01 30.90
N CYS A 1205 -50.45 -31.00 31.71
CA CYS A 1205 -49.36 -29.99 31.72
C CYS A 1205 -48.00 -30.56 32.20
N GLY A 1206 -46.92 -29.79 31.98
CA GLY A 1206 -45.63 -29.87 32.70
C GLY A 1206 -44.52 -30.69 32.01
N GLY A 1207 -43.23 -30.44 32.21
CA GLY A 1207 -42.53 -29.28 32.83
C GLY A 1207 -41.66 -28.56 31.78
N GLY A 1208 -40.68 -27.72 32.11
CA GLY A 1208 -40.02 -27.42 33.38
C GLY A 1208 -38.55 -27.10 33.08
N THR A 1209 -38.16 -25.83 33.20
CA THR A 1209 -36.85 -25.26 32.77
C THR A 1209 -35.73 -25.52 33.77
#